data_AF-A0A9P5CL71-F1
#
_entry.id   AF-A0A9P5CL71-F1
#
_cell.length_a   1.000
_cell.length_b   1.000
_cell.length_c   1.000
_cell.angle_alpha   90.00
_cell.angle_beta   90.00
_cell.angle_gamma   90.00
#
_symmetry.space_group_name_H-M   'P 1'
#
loop_
_entity.id
_entity.type
_entity.pdbx_description
1 polymer ?
#
loop_
_entity_poly.entity_id
_entity_poly.type
_entity_poly.pdbx_seq_one_letter_code
_entity_poly.pdbx_strand_id
1 'polypeptide(L)'
;MPRFRRYRVFVACALFLVFLLYRVSSNSAWDEDFESQFQYVAAVLPNPGRTRPAQDGGYSSSGGGGGGSLSAQTQTMPHPPPDSGEGGRPDDDKVVKIPELKSGPVADDNTYALPAANDRISVDAAGGNSPSLVNAAGAPDRQPGEVQDNPLQVQDPPGRYEPGTTFSEPIHWIKQVERFPIEEDSLIPLPSGTPRSIPTIQHSFGPETDEARARREDRLDQIRMEAQIAWAAYSQYAFGHDELLVSGMSSRDPFCGWGATLVDSLDTLWIMGLKDEFEEAYSGLNDIDFTTTNRNDIPVFETTIRYLGGLLAAYDVTGGHKGDYPLLLKKAVELAEVLMGVFDTPNRMPILYYQWKPAYASQPKRASTRAGIAEVGTLSMEFTRLAQLTGKDKYYDAVARITNALEEWQNRDDHTASLIPGIFPENIDASGCNKTAKANKSLDSASSLAKQQAAAAEDSALHEPEGYNPKKAAKSPEIELRDNDHISGAYKGGSSSRSSSSGRGPVQEPLGADGLPTDWECEAQDLAASSGTQSFGMGGSQDSAYEYFPKQYLLLGGLEAKYRSMHEKTVAAVKEHLLYRPLTPDNADILFSSKLTINPANELELPRDGTHGYEVTHLACFLGGMFAMGGKIFDSDEDLDIGRRLTDGCVWAYASMPTGIMAEIAFVTPCLNAGSCEWNETAWHLAIDPNPRMREDQMEAYIERLAQWKIDKDEALRAEAVLQQAAEELGTPVTHAQDSKPHPKSGVPQRDRDDGSMGREDDVPYRAGRTKRNIDPVSGDTLAFDPSLLNQEAIEEKIRQMDEEYFGEPEVPSKPHRPQTHEEFVADRIRNGGLPPGYTQVTSNAYQLRPEAIESVWYMYRITGDPTWQEKGWKMWQSVIAHVRNNPAHSAINGVNDLTKLRHAGTMESFWIAETLKYFYLLFSEPDVVSLDDWVLNTEAHPFRRPS
;
A
#
# COMPACT_ATOMS: atom_id res chain seq x y z
N MET A 1 -55.15 -58.55 -33.97
CA MET A 1 -54.64 -57.23 -34.41
C MET A 1 -53.36 -56.86 -33.64
N PRO A 2 -52.17 -56.95 -34.25
CA PRO A 2 -50.89 -56.63 -33.61
C PRO A 2 -50.45 -55.20 -33.93
N ARG A 3 -51.27 -54.19 -33.61
CA ARG A 3 -50.94 -52.77 -33.90
C ARG A 3 -50.83 -51.84 -32.68
N PHE A 4 -51.19 -52.30 -31.48
CA PHE A 4 -51.19 -51.43 -30.27
C PHE A 4 -49.88 -51.46 -29.44
N ARG A 5 -48.97 -52.42 -29.66
CA ARG A 5 -47.69 -52.46 -28.92
C ARG A 5 -46.62 -51.51 -29.46
N ARG A 6 -46.64 -51.18 -30.75
CA ARG A 6 -45.65 -50.29 -31.38
C ARG A 6 -45.86 -48.80 -31.03
N TYR A 7 -47.11 -48.40 -30.76
CA TYR A 7 -47.43 -47.03 -30.35
C TYR A 7 -47.01 -46.69 -28.92
N ARG A 8 -46.99 -47.67 -28.00
CA ARG A 8 -46.55 -47.42 -26.61
C ARG A 8 -45.07 -47.07 -26.50
N VAL A 9 -44.23 -47.70 -27.32
CA VAL A 9 -42.79 -47.38 -27.37
C VAL A 9 -42.57 -46.01 -27.98
N PHE A 10 -43.29 -45.67 -29.06
CA PHE A 10 -43.22 -44.33 -29.66
C PHE A 10 -43.68 -43.22 -28.70
N VAL A 11 -44.76 -43.45 -27.95
CA VAL A 11 -45.24 -42.48 -26.95
C VAL A 11 -44.26 -42.37 -25.78
N ALA A 12 -43.67 -43.46 -25.31
CA ALA A 12 -42.67 -43.43 -24.26
C ALA A 12 -41.38 -42.71 -24.71
N CYS A 13 -40.89 -42.98 -25.92
CA CYS A 13 -39.74 -42.27 -26.48
C CYS A 13 -40.03 -40.79 -26.73
N ALA A 14 -41.23 -40.44 -27.19
CA ALA A 14 -41.64 -39.05 -27.37
C ALA A 14 -41.72 -38.30 -26.03
N LEU A 15 -42.29 -38.92 -24.99
CA LEU A 15 -42.32 -38.33 -23.65
C LEU A 15 -40.91 -38.18 -23.04
N PHE A 16 -40.01 -39.13 -23.31
CA PHE A 16 -38.62 -39.06 -22.87
C PHE A 16 -37.84 -37.95 -23.61
N LEU A 17 -38.06 -37.79 -24.92
CA LEU A 17 -37.50 -36.69 -25.72
C LEU A 17 -38.04 -35.33 -25.28
N VAL A 18 -39.34 -35.22 -24.99
CA VAL A 18 -39.94 -33.99 -24.44
C VAL A 18 -39.39 -33.69 -23.05
N PHE A 19 -39.18 -34.70 -22.20
CA PHE A 19 -38.55 -34.52 -20.89
C PHE A 19 -37.08 -34.10 -20.99
N LEU A 20 -36.32 -34.66 -21.94
CA LEU A 20 -34.94 -34.24 -22.22
C LEU A 20 -34.88 -32.83 -22.80
N LEU A 21 -35.76 -32.48 -23.75
CA LEU A 21 -35.84 -31.12 -24.30
C LEU A 21 -36.31 -30.12 -23.25
N TYR A 22 -37.22 -30.51 -22.35
CA TYR A 22 -37.62 -29.69 -21.19
C TYR A 22 -36.45 -29.53 -20.21
N ARG A 23 -35.69 -30.58 -19.93
CA ARG A 23 -34.48 -30.52 -19.08
C ARG A 23 -33.36 -29.67 -19.69
N VAL A 24 -33.19 -29.71 -21.01
CA VAL A 24 -32.23 -28.88 -21.75
C VAL A 24 -32.71 -27.43 -21.82
N SER A 25 -34.00 -27.20 -22.05
CA SER A 25 -34.65 -25.87 -22.02
C SER A 25 -34.79 -25.28 -20.61
N SER A 26 -34.78 -26.09 -19.55
CA SER A 26 -34.70 -25.63 -18.17
C SER A 26 -33.26 -25.46 -17.69
N ASN A 27 -32.29 -26.03 -18.42
CA ASN A 27 -30.85 -25.84 -18.21
C ASN A 27 -30.26 -24.75 -19.12
N SER A 28 -31.04 -24.03 -19.93
CA SER A 28 -30.60 -22.78 -20.56
C SER A 28 -30.62 -21.59 -19.59
N ALA A 29 -31.02 -21.81 -18.33
CA ALA A 29 -30.91 -20.84 -17.23
C ALA A 29 -29.47 -20.68 -16.70
N TRP A 30 -28.51 -21.49 -17.16
CA TRP A 30 -27.11 -21.37 -16.75
C TRP A 30 -26.39 -20.18 -17.42
N ASP A 31 -26.79 -19.79 -18.65
CA ASP A 31 -26.20 -18.64 -19.35
C ASP A 31 -26.76 -17.29 -18.86
N GLU A 32 -28.04 -17.24 -18.45
CA GLU A 32 -28.63 -16.00 -17.88
C GLU A 32 -28.12 -15.70 -16.46
N ASP A 33 -27.85 -16.73 -15.65
CA ASP A 33 -27.30 -16.57 -14.30
C ASP A 33 -25.83 -16.09 -14.36
N PHE A 34 -25.03 -16.65 -15.29
CA PHE A 34 -23.64 -16.21 -15.50
C PHE A 34 -23.54 -14.77 -16.00
N GLU A 35 -24.36 -14.35 -16.97
CA GLU A 35 -24.36 -12.95 -17.45
C GLU A 35 -24.83 -11.95 -16.38
N SER A 36 -25.81 -12.33 -15.55
CA SER A 36 -26.25 -11.49 -14.43
C SER A 36 -25.19 -11.36 -13.33
N GLN A 37 -24.43 -12.43 -13.06
CA GLN A 37 -23.30 -12.43 -12.14
C GLN A 37 -22.04 -11.78 -12.74
N PHE A 38 -21.92 -11.75 -14.06
CA PHE A 38 -20.91 -10.96 -14.75
C PHE A 38 -21.21 -9.47 -14.69
N GLN A 39 -22.50 -9.10 -14.82
CA GLN A 39 -22.95 -7.74 -14.58
C GLN A 39 -22.74 -7.32 -13.12
N TYR A 40 -22.91 -8.24 -12.16
CA TYR A 40 -22.56 -8.05 -10.75
C TYR A 40 -21.09 -7.65 -10.60
N VAL A 41 -20.15 -8.42 -11.16
CA VAL A 41 -18.71 -8.12 -11.02
C VAL A 41 -18.29 -6.91 -11.85
N ALA A 42 -18.85 -6.71 -13.04
CA ALA A 42 -18.59 -5.55 -13.88
C ALA A 42 -19.16 -4.24 -13.32
N ALA A 43 -20.21 -4.29 -12.49
CA ALA A 43 -20.78 -3.13 -11.81
C ALA A 43 -20.02 -2.75 -10.53
N VAL A 44 -19.33 -3.71 -9.90
CA VAL A 44 -18.67 -3.54 -8.60
C VAL A 44 -17.16 -3.32 -8.72
N LEU A 45 -16.51 -3.96 -9.69
CA LEU A 45 -15.08 -3.86 -9.98
C LEU A 45 -14.90 -3.24 -11.38
N PRO A 46 -14.95 -1.90 -11.53
CA PRO A 46 -14.75 -1.28 -12.82
C PRO A 46 -13.34 -1.57 -13.33
N ASN A 47 -13.29 -2.38 -14.39
CA ASN A 47 -12.07 -2.73 -15.08
C ASN A 47 -11.52 -1.46 -15.78
N PRO A 48 -10.25 -1.06 -15.62
CA PRO A 48 -9.70 0.17 -16.21
C PRO A 48 -9.52 0.15 -17.74
N GLY A 49 -10.16 -0.81 -18.44
CA GLY A 49 -9.84 -1.13 -19.84
C GLY A 49 -11.02 -1.22 -20.81
N ARG A 50 -12.21 -0.70 -20.50
CA ARG A 50 -13.31 -0.71 -21.49
C ARG A 50 -13.21 0.45 -22.48
N THR A 51 -12.57 0.21 -23.62
CA THR A 51 -12.95 0.89 -24.86
C THR A 51 -14.38 0.51 -25.21
N ARG A 52 -15.24 1.51 -25.45
CA ARG A 52 -16.65 1.32 -25.81
C ARG A 52 -16.77 0.48 -27.09
N PRO A 53 -17.76 -0.44 -27.20
CA PRO A 53 -18.08 -1.05 -28.47
C PRO A 53 -18.56 0.03 -29.45
N ALA A 54 -18.08 -0.06 -30.69
CA ALA A 54 -18.46 0.83 -31.79
C ALA A 54 -19.98 0.86 -31.92
N GLN A 55 -20.57 2.05 -31.78
CA GLN A 55 -21.96 2.28 -32.17
C GLN A 55 -22.05 2.20 -33.69
N ASP A 56 -22.81 1.23 -34.18
CA ASP A 56 -23.23 1.16 -35.58
C ASP A 56 -23.98 2.44 -35.97
N GLY A 57 -23.44 3.13 -36.98
CA GLY A 57 -24.03 4.29 -37.58
C GLY A 57 -25.29 3.94 -38.37
N GLY A 58 -26.44 4.30 -37.81
CA GLY A 58 -27.72 4.40 -38.53
C GLY A 58 -28.11 5.85 -38.74
N TYR A 59 -27.64 6.47 -39.83
CA TYR A 59 -28.18 7.74 -40.31
C TYR A 59 -29.64 7.56 -40.74
N SER A 60 -30.59 8.22 -40.08
CA SER A 60 -31.86 8.60 -40.69
C SER A 60 -32.18 10.05 -40.35
N SER A 61 -32.26 10.87 -41.37
CA SER A 61 -32.50 12.30 -41.33
C SER A 61 -33.99 12.66 -41.26
N SER A 62 -34.24 13.82 -40.66
CA SER A 62 -35.35 14.78 -40.88
C SER A 62 -36.69 14.57 -40.16
N GLY A 63 -37.11 15.66 -39.49
CA GLY A 63 -38.49 15.89 -39.04
C GLY A 63 -38.55 16.66 -37.72
N GLY A 64 -38.55 18.00 -37.76
CA GLY A 64 -38.39 18.86 -36.60
C GLY A 64 -39.65 19.19 -35.80
N GLY A 65 -39.47 20.10 -34.82
CA GLY A 65 -40.54 20.89 -34.23
C GLY A 65 -40.43 21.14 -32.72
N GLY A 66 -40.09 22.39 -32.36
CA GLY A 66 -40.83 23.12 -31.32
C GLY A 66 -40.22 23.18 -29.91
N GLY A 67 -39.80 24.38 -29.51
CA GLY A 67 -39.23 24.69 -28.19
C GLY A 67 -40.18 24.58 -26.99
N GLY A 68 -39.61 24.75 -25.80
CA GLY A 68 -40.35 24.90 -24.55
C GLY A 68 -39.43 24.84 -23.32
N SER A 69 -38.97 26.00 -22.88
CA SER A 69 -38.48 26.24 -21.51
C SER A 69 -39.54 25.80 -20.48
N LEU A 70 -39.13 25.24 -19.34
CA LEU A 70 -39.70 25.57 -18.01
C LEU A 70 -38.99 24.80 -16.87
N SER A 71 -38.34 25.60 -16.01
CA SER A 71 -38.24 25.54 -14.55
C SER A 71 -38.47 24.23 -13.77
N ALA A 72 -37.52 23.99 -12.88
CA ALA A 72 -37.60 23.13 -11.71
C ALA A 72 -38.88 23.31 -10.88
N GLN A 73 -39.45 22.19 -10.45
CA GLN A 73 -40.25 22.11 -9.23
C GLN A 73 -39.92 20.82 -8.48
N THR A 74 -39.43 21.02 -7.27
CA THR A 74 -39.26 20.08 -6.17
C THR A 74 -40.56 19.33 -5.91
N GLN A 75 -40.52 18.00 -5.92
CA GLN A 75 -41.57 17.16 -5.32
C GLN A 75 -41.00 16.34 -4.17
N THR A 76 -41.39 16.74 -2.98
CA THR A 76 -41.33 16.00 -1.72
C THR A 76 -42.16 14.72 -1.82
N MET A 77 -41.61 13.58 -1.39
CA MET A 77 -42.34 12.32 -1.21
C MET A 77 -42.54 12.01 0.29
N PRO A 78 -43.61 11.31 0.67
CA PRO A 78 -44.29 11.47 1.96
C PRO A 78 -43.92 10.42 3.01
N HIS A 79 -43.95 10.84 4.29
CA HIS A 79 -43.91 9.96 5.46
C HIS A 79 -45.15 9.06 5.56
N PRO A 80 -45.02 7.78 6.00
CA PRO A 80 -46.14 6.99 6.49
C PRO A 80 -46.43 7.27 7.99
N PRO A 81 -47.69 7.12 8.45
CA PRO A 81 -48.16 7.53 9.79
C PRO A 81 -47.78 6.54 10.92
N PRO A 82 -47.87 6.97 12.19
CA PRO A 82 -47.41 6.18 13.34
C PRO A 82 -48.45 5.15 13.75
N ASP A 83 -48.01 3.92 14.02
CA ASP A 83 -48.84 2.90 14.65
C ASP A 83 -48.49 2.79 16.13
N SER A 84 -49.51 2.95 16.96
CA SER A 84 -49.48 2.84 18.41
C SER A 84 -49.75 1.40 18.82
N GLY A 85 -48.77 0.72 19.42
CA GLY A 85 -48.95 -0.62 19.98
C GLY A 85 -47.96 -0.87 21.11
N GLU A 86 -48.50 -1.14 22.29
CA GLU A 86 -47.82 -1.34 23.56
C GLU A 86 -46.88 -2.57 23.58
N GLY A 87 -45.75 -2.41 24.29
CA GLY A 87 -45.23 -3.39 25.26
C GLY A 87 -44.72 -4.74 24.74
N GLY A 88 -43.42 -4.82 24.45
CA GLY A 88 -42.68 -6.08 24.38
C GLY A 88 -41.18 -5.86 24.53
N ARG A 89 -40.58 -6.37 25.61
CA ARG A 89 -39.13 -6.41 25.85
C ARG A 89 -38.44 -7.16 24.70
N PRO A 90 -37.30 -6.69 24.14
CA PRO A 90 -36.45 -7.53 23.30
C PRO A 90 -35.54 -8.39 24.18
N ASP A 91 -35.51 -9.69 23.90
CA ASP A 91 -34.58 -10.68 24.44
C ASP A 91 -33.12 -10.30 24.11
N ASP A 92 -32.30 -10.19 25.16
CA ASP A 92 -30.86 -10.34 25.10
C ASP A 92 -30.55 -11.80 24.72
N ASP A 93 -30.17 -12.07 23.47
CA ASP A 93 -29.31 -13.20 23.09
C ASP A 93 -29.00 -13.17 21.58
N LYS A 94 -28.00 -12.36 21.20
CA LYS A 94 -27.23 -12.58 19.97
C LYS A 94 -25.75 -12.46 20.27
N VAL A 95 -25.23 -13.49 20.93
CA VAL A 95 -23.80 -13.77 21.02
C VAL A 95 -23.29 -14.03 19.60
N VAL A 96 -22.35 -13.20 19.14
CA VAL A 96 -21.59 -13.41 17.91
C VAL A 96 -20.88 -14.76 18.00
N LYS A 97 -21.25 -15.71 17.15
CA LYS A 97 -20.55 -16.99 17.02
C LYS A 97 -19.27 -16.78 16.22
N ILE A 98 -18.16 -16.69 16.94
CA ILE A 98 -16.80 -16.76 16.38
C ILE A 98 -16.60 -18.18 15.81
N PRO A 99 -16.08 -18.36 14.58
CA PRO A 99 -15.71 -19.67 14.07
C PRO A 99 -14.68 -20.34 14.99
N GLU A 100 -14.98 -21.55 15.48
CA GLU A 100 -14.03 -22.35 16.25
C GLU A 100 -12.86 -22.79 15.35
N LEU A 101 -11.65 -22.41 15.73
CA LEU A 101 -10.41 -22.90 15.14
C LEU A 101 -10.34 -24.42 15.28
N LYS A 102 -10.07 -25.12 14.17
CA LYS A 102 -9.70 -26.54 14.22
C LYS A 102 -8.41 -26.68 15.02
N SER A 103 -8.53 -27.15 16.25
CA SER A 103 -7.40 -27.65 17.03
C SER A 103 -6.72 -28.77 16.25
N GLY A 104 -5.47 -28.58 15.83
CA GLY A 104 -4.58 -29.66 15.42
C GLY A 104 -4.36 -30.65 16.56
N PRO A 105 -3.91 -31.89 16.28
CA PRO A 105 -3.96 -32.98 17.24
C PRO A 105 -3.10 -32.68 18.47
N VAL A 106 -3.77 -32.72 19.62
CA VAL A 106 -3.21 -32.70 20.97
C VAL A 106 -2.26 -33.88 21.11
N ALA A 107 -0.99 -33.59 21.40
CA ALA A 107 -0.09 -34.53 22.05
C ALA A 107 -0.13 -34.20 23.55
N ASP A 108 -0.76 -35.08 24.32
CA ASP A 108 -0.72 -35.08 25.78
C ASP A 108 0.74 -35.24 26.24
N ASP A 109 1.31 -34.22 26.89
CA ASP A 109 2.09 -34.45 28.11
C ASP A 109 2.16 -33.18 28.97
N ASN A 110 1.65 -33.30 30.20
CA ASN A 110 1.67 -32.29 31.23
C ASN A 110 3.05 -32.28 31.90
N THR A 111 3.88 -31.27 31.66
CA THR A 111 4.83 -30.76 32.68
C THR A 111 5.51 -29.47 32.23
N TYR A 112 5.08 -28.33 32.75
CA TYR A 112 6.00 -27.26 33.15
C TYR A 112 5.50 -26.67 34.47
N ALA A 113 6.01 -27.24 35.55
CA ALA A 113 5.80 -26.74 36.90
C ALA A 113 6.74 -25.54 37.15
N LEU A 114 6.15 -24.43 37.58
CA LEU A 114 6.83 -23.28 38.18
C LEU A 114 7.52 -23.71 39.49
N PRO A 115 8.77 -23.30 39.78
CA PRO A 115 9.30 -23.38 41.14
C PRO A 115 8.78 -22.19 41.96
N ALA A 116 8.10 -22.50 43.06
CA ALA A 116 7.58 -21.56 44.04
C ALA A 116 8.69 -20.85 44.83
N ALA A 117 8.40 -19.60 45.20
CA ALA A 117 9.17 -18.81 46.15
C ALA A 117 8.83 -19.18 47.60
N ASN A 118 9.85 -19.50 48.40
CA ASN A 118 10.15 -18.92 49.72
C ASN A 118 11.11 -19.82 50.51
N ASP A 119 12.23 -19.26 50.97
CA ASP A 119 12.50 -19.21 52.40
C ASP A 119 13.51 -18.11 52.76
N ARG A 120 13.22 -17.45 53.89
CA ARG A 120 13.85 -16.25 54.44
C ARG A 120 15.21 -16.55 55.07
N ILE A 121 16.10 -15.55 55.18
CA ILE A 121 16.76 -15.11 56.44
C ILE A 121 17.58 -13.81 56.25
N SER A 122 17.44 -12.98 57.28
CA SER A 122 17.90 -11.64 57.68
C SER A 122 19.32 -11.10 57.39
N VAL A 123 19.34 -9.79 57.06
CA VAL A 123 20.08 -8.61 57.60
C VAL A 123 21.55 -8.76 58.05
N ASP A 124 22.47 -8.00 57.43
CA ASP A 124 23.34 -7.01 58.11
C ASP A 124 24.27 -6.21 57.16
N ALA A 125 24.50 -4.95 57.51
CA ALA A 125 25.23 -3.93 56.76
C ALA A 125 26.77 -4.01 56.93
N ALA A 126 27.53 -3.63 55.89
CA ALA A 126 28.71 -2.74 55.93
C ALA A 126 29.56 -2.79 54.65
N GLY A 127 29.85 -1.61 54.08
CA GLY A 127 31.20 -1.20 53.66
C GLY A 127 31.82 -1.70 52.34
N GLY A 128 31.86 -0.81 51.35
CA GLY A 128 33.13 -0.32 50.77
C GLY A 128 33.83 -1.10 49.64
N ASN A 129 34.15 -0.34 48.58
CA ASN A 129 35.22 -0.46 47.58
C ASN A 129 35.02 -1.32 46.31
N SER A 130 35.09 -0.62 45.16
CA SER A 130 35.56 -1.14 43.87
C SER A 130 36.92 -1.84 43.99
N PRO A 131 37.26 -2.78 43.08
CA PRO A 131 38.16 -2.40 41.99
C PRO A 131 37.99 -3.16 40.65
N SER A 132 38.72 -2.64 39.66
CA SER A 132 38.74 -2.91 38.22
C SER A 132 39.35 -4.24 37.72
N LEU A 133 38.96 -4.61 36.49
CA LEU A 133 39.70 -5.22 35.35
C LEU A 133 40.73 -6.35 35.60
N VAL A 134 40.54 -7.52 34.97
CA VAL A 134 41.59 -8.23 34.18
C VAL A 134 40.97 -9.21 33.15
N ASN A 135 41.48 -9.18 31.90
CA ASN A 135 41.33 -10.19 30.84
C ASN A 135 42.17 -11.46 31.13
N ALA A 136 41.71 -12.63 30.67
CA ALA A 136 42.59 -13.78 30.44
C ALA A 136 42.07 -14.69 29.30
N ALA A 137 42.91 -14.88 28.29
CA ALA A 137 42.81 -15.91 27.26
C ALA A 137 43.91 -16.97 27.46
N GLY A 138 43.65 -18.20 27.01
CA GLY A 138 44.61 -19.29 26.78
C GLY A 138 43.92 -20.34 25.89
N ALA A 139 44.54 -21.04 24.92
CA ALA A 139 45.91 -21.52 24.74
C ALA A 139 46.07 -22.09 23.29
N PRO A 140 47.14 -22.83 22.88
CA PRO A 140 48.56 -22.46 22.79
C PRO A 140 49.33 -22.89 21.48
N ASP A 141 50.47 -22.23 21.26
CA ASP A 141 51.82 -22.59 20.72
C ASP A 141 52.12 -23.35 19.39
N ARG A 142 52.96 -22.70 18.54
CA ARG A 142 54.26 -23.21 18.00
C ARG A 142 55.00 -22.14 17.17
N GLN A 143 56.35 -22.15 17.23
CA GLN A 143 57.30 -21.20 16.62
C GLN A 143 58.44 -21.97 15.87
N PRO A 144 59.43 -21.36 15.17
CA PRO A 144 59.41 -20.91 13.75
C PRO A 144 60.60 -21.47 12.90
N GLY A 145 60.66 -21.20 11.57
CA GLY A 145 61.83 -21.56 10.74
C GLY A 145 61.91 -20.91 9.33
N GLU A 146 62.87 -20.00 9.19
CA GLU A 146 63.79 -19.60 8.08
C GLU A 146 63.36 -19.33 6.60
N VAL A 147 64.06 -18.33 6.05
CA VAL A 147 63.96 -17.62 4.76
C VAL A 147 64.97 -18.17 3.74
N GLN A 148 64.67 -18.10 2.42
CA GLN A 148 65.69 -17.87 1.37
C GLN A 148 65.14 -17.41 0.01
N ASP A 149 65.51 -16.17 -0.36
CA ASP A 149 65.85 -15.50 -1.65
C ASP A 149 65.73 -16.30 -2.98
N ASN A 150 65.33 -15.79 -4.16
CA ASN A 150 65.70 -14.56 -4.92
C ASN A 150 65.00 -14.65 -6.35
N PRO A 151 65.14 -13.73 -7.35
CA PRO A 151 64.75 -12.31 -7.44
C PRO A 151 64.08 -11.87 -8.80
N LEU A 152 63.67 -10.59 -8.89
CA LEU A 152 63.35 -9.75 -10.08
C LEU A 152 61.96 -9.98 -10.75
N GLN A 153 61.06 -9.01 -10.97
CA GLN A 153 61.16 -7.55 -11.11
C GLN A 153 59.86 -6.84 -10.67
N VAL A 154 60.03 -5.68 -10.03
CA VAL A 154 59.00 -4.74 -9.56
C VAL A 154 58.70 -3.70 -10.65
N GLN A 155 57.42 -3.38 -10.85
CA GLN A 155 56.97 -2.02 -11.15
C GLN A 155 55.80 -1.71 -10.20
N ASP A 156 55.97 -0.65 -9.41
CA ASP A 156 55.10 -0.25 -8.31
C ASP A 156 53.68 0.13 -8.76
N PRO A 157 52.62 -0.29 -8.04
CA PRO A 157 51.37 0.44 -8.00
C PRO A 157 51.56 1.76 -7.24
N PRO A 158 50.99 2.87 -7.73
CA PRO A 158 51.16 4.19 -7.12
C PRO A 158 50.46 4.27 -5.77
N GLY A 159 51.20 4.75 -4.77
CA GLY A 159 50.67 5.52 -3.65
C GLY A 159 49.76 4.78 -2.68
N ARG A 160 50.34 4.39 -1.54
CA ARG A 160 49.61 4.21 -0.29
C ARG A 160 48.75 5.46 -0.05
N TYR A 161 47.44 5.37 -0.27
CA TYR A 161 46.51 6.39 0.20
C TYR A 161 46.47 6.22 1.72
N GLU A 162 47.24 7.06 2.43
CA GLU A 162 46.95 7.28 3.84
C GLU A 162 45.55 7.87 3.90
N PRO A 163 44.60 7.28 4.65
CA PRO A 163 43.36 7.96 4.93
C PRO A 163 43.72 9.18 5.78
N GLY A 164 43.76 10.35 5.14
CA GLY A 164 43.73 11.60 5.86
C GLY A 164 42.42 11.65 6.63
N THR A 165 42.45 11.26 7.89
CA THR A 165 41.38 11.52 8.85
C THR A 165 41.39 13.00 9.17
N THR A 166 40.87 13.81 8.26
CA THR A 166 40.23 15.07 8.65
C THR A 166 38.84 14.68 9.16
N PHE A 167 38.70 14.46 10.46
CA PHE A 167 37.39 14.57 11.09
C PHE A 167 36.96 16.02 10.91
N SER A 168 36.15 16.31 9.89
CA SER A 168 35.44 17.58 9.83
C SER A 168 34.54 17.62 11.05
N GLU A 169 34.61 18.69 11.85
CA GLU A 169 33.70 18.90 12.98
C GLU A 169 32.25 18.69 12.52
N PRO A 170 31.39 18.05 13.34
CA PRO A 170 29.98 17.87 13.01
C PRO A 170 29.35 19.22 12.65
N ILE A 171 28.56 19.24 11.59
CA ILE A 171 27.80 20.45 11.23
C ILE A 171 26.63 20.56 12.19
N HIS A 172 26.45 21.73 12.80
CA HIS A 172 25.30 22.02 13.66
C HIS A 172 24.37 23.02 12.98
N TRP A 173 23.08 22.79 13.12
CA TRP A 173 22.02 23.73 12.82
C TRP A 173 22.23 24.99 13.68
N ILE A 174 21.99 26.13 13.07
CA ILE A 174 21.96 27.42 13.76
C ILE A 174 20.65 28.11 13.41
N LYS A 175 20.11 28.86 14.36
CA LYS A 175 18.91 29.65 14.13
C LYS A 175 19.14 30.64 13.00
N GLN A 176 18.36 30.51 11.94
CA GLN A 176 18.43 31.37 10.77
C GLN A 176 17.66 32.66 11.01
N VAL A 177 18.03 33.72 10.29
CA VAL A 177 17.19 34.91 10.18
C VAL A 177 16.01 34.57 9.29
N GLU A 178 14.79 34.70 9.82
CA GLU A 178 13.56 34.43 9.06
C GLU A 178 13.47 35.38 7.86
N ARG A 179 13.24 34.80 6.67
CA ARG A 179 13.08 35.57 5.43
C ARG A 179 11.67 36.11 5.29
N PHE A 180 10.72 35.32 5.73
CA PHE A 180 9.35 35.71 5.91
C PHE A 180 9.19 35.80 7.44
N PRO A 181 9.37 36.96 8.09
CA PRO A 181 9.01 37.13 9.50
C PRO A 181 7.49 37.34 9.65
N ILE A 182 6.93 36.93 10.79
CA ILE A 182 5.53 37.23 11.15
C ILE A 182 5.54 38.47 12.05
N GLU A 183 4.77 39.49 11.69
CA GLU A 183 4.59 40.66 12.55
C GLU A 183 3.87 40.24 13.83
N GLU A 184 4.29 40.76 14.99
CA GLU A 184 3.79 40.33 16.30
C GLU A 184 2.26 40.50 16.42
N ASP A 185 1.71 41.59 15.87
CA ASP A 185 0.26 41.86 15.83
C ASP A 185 -0.53 40.91 14.91
N SER A 186 0.16 40.14 14.07
CA SER A 186 -0.44 39.19 13.11
C SER A 186 -0.32 37.72 13.53
N LEU A 187 0.30 37.46 14.69
CA LEU A 187 0.34 36.13 15.30
C LEU A 187 -1.08 35.71 15.69
N ILE A 188 -1.46 34.50 15.31
CA ILE A 188 -2.69 33.86 15.77
C ILE A 188 -2.41 33.38 17.21
N PRO A 189 -3.04 33.98 18.23
CA PRO A 189 -2.80 33.59 19.62
C PRO A 189 -3.41 32.21 19.90
N LEU A 190 -2.85 31.50 20.87
CA LEU A 190 -3.46 30.30 21.41
C LEU A 190 -4.88 30.65 21.93
N PRO A 191 -5.92 29.86 21.62
CA PRO A 191 -7.27 30.12 22.08
C PRO A 191 -7.29 30.15 23.61
N SER A 192 -7.83 31.24 24.16
CA SER A 192 -7.96 31.45 25.60
C SER A 192 -9.43 31.51 25.98
N GLY A 193 -9.74 31.08 27.21
CA GLY A 193 -11.10 31.04 27.73
C GLY A 193 -11.36 29.79 28.57
N THR A 194 -12.59 29.67 29.05
CA THR A 194 -13.05 28.46 29.75
C THR A 194 -13.36 27.37 28.72
N PRO A 195 -12.83 26.15 28.87
CA PRO A 195 -13.19 25.02 28.02
C PRO A 195 -14.71 24.86 27.89
N ARG A 196 -15.17 24.48 26.70
CA ARG A 196 -16.58 24.14 26.49
C ARG A 196 -16.89 22.83 27.20
N SER A 197 -18.15 22.65 27.58
CA SER A 197 -18.65 21.36 28.04
C SER A 197 -18.58 20.36 26.89
N ILE A 198 -17.68 19.39 26.99
CA ILE A 198 -17.55 18.27 26.07
C ILE A 198 -18.26 17.06 26.71
N PRO A 199 -19.07 16.29 25.98
CA PRO A 199 -19.68 15.08 26.51
C PRO A 199 -18.64 14.12 27.11
N THR A 200 -19.04 13.40 28.17
CA THR A 200 -18.24 12.32 28.74
C THR A 200 -18.00 11.25 27.68
N ILE A 201 -16.73 10.98 27.40
CA ILE A 201 -16.29 10.02 26.39
C ILE A 201 -16.12 8.65 27.03
N GLN A 202 -15.49 8.62 28.21
CA GLN A 202 -15.17 7.40 28.94
C GLN A 202 -16.45 6.77 29.52
N HIS A 203 -16.59 5.46 29.34
CA HIS A 203 -17.62 4.70 30.05
C HIS A 203 -17.44 4.79 31.58
N SER A 204 -18.54 4.81 32.31
CA SER A 204 -18.52 4.76 33.78
C SER A 204 -18.45 3.31 34.26
N PHE A 205 -17.24 2.82 34.55
CA PHE A 205 -17.01 1.45 34.99
C PHE A 205 -17.47 1.22 36.44
N GLY A 206 -18.22 0.14 36.65
CA GLY A 206 -18.61 -0.34 37.97
C GLY A 206 -17.46 -1.05 38.70
N PRO A 207 -17.69 -1.49 39.95
CA PRO A 207 -16.70 -2.25 40.71
C PRO A 207 -16.37 -3.59 40.01
N GLU A 208 -15.09 -3.91 39.94
CA GLU A 208 -14.56 -5.14 39.36
C GLU A 208 -14.61 -6.30 40.37
N THR A 209 -14.92 -7.54 39.93
CA THR A 209 -14.84 -8.73 40.78
C THR A 209 -13.39 -9.18 40.98
N ASP A 210 -13.10 -9.89 42.06
CA ASP A 210 -11.72 -10.35 42.34
C ASP A 210 -11.19 -11.29 41.23
N GLU A 211 -12.04 -12.13 40.63
CA GLU A 211 -11.64 -12.98 39.51
C GLU A 211 -11.36 -12.17 38.23
N ALA A 212 -12.15 -11.12 37.97
CA ALA A 212 -11.91 -10.24 36.83
C ALA A 212 -10.60 -9.46 37.01
N ARG A 213 -10.36 -8.92 38.22
CA ARG A 213 -9.11 -8.26 38.59
C ARG A 213 -7.92 -9.20 38.41
N ALA A 214 -7.97 -10.40 38.96
CA ALA A 214 -6.87 -11.36 38.86
C ALA A 214 -6.53 -11.70 37.40
N ARG A 215 -7.54 -11.88 36.53
CA ARG A 215 -7.31 -12.09 35.10
C ARG A 215 -6.71 -10.87 34.42
N ARG A 216 -7.19 -9.68 34.75
CA ARG A 216 -6.71 -8.42 34.18
C ARG A 216 -5.25 -8.15 34.57
N GLU A 217 -4.91 -8.37 35.84
CA GLU A 217 -3.54 -8.24 36.36
C GLU A 217 -2.58 -9.26 35.72
N ASP A 218 -2.99 -10.52 35.56
CA ASP A 218 -2.19 -11.54 34.85
C ASP A 218 -1.89 -11.14 33.40
N ARG A 219 -2.89 -10.59 32.69
CA ARG A 219 -2.70 -10.07 31.32
C ARG A 219 -1.76 -8.86 31.29
N LEU A 220 -1.91 -7.92 32.22
CA LEU A 220 -1.02 -6.77 32.36
C LEU A 220 0.43 -7.18 32.63
N ASP A 221 0.64 -8.17 33.49
CA ASP A 221 1.98 -8.66 33.84
C ASP A 221 2.68 -9.29 32.63
N GLN A 222 1.95 -10.04 31.81
CA GLN A 222 2.48 -10.59 30.55
C GLN A 222 2.87 -9.48 29.57
N ILE A 223 2.03 -8.44 29.43
CA ILE A 223 2.33 -7.32 28.52
C ILE A 223 3.54 -6.53 29.00
N ARG A 224 3.60 -6.25 30.31
CA ARG A 224 4.74 -5.56 30.92
C ARG A 224 6.03 -6.35 30.73
N MET A 225 5.99 -7.68 30.86
CA MET A 225 7.14 -8.54 30.62
C MET A 225 7.67 -8.43 29.18
N GLU A 226 6.78 -8.45 28.18
CA GLU A 226 7.20 -8.30 26.78
C GLU A 226 7.74 -6.88 26.50
N ALA A 227 7.20 -5.84 27.14
CA ALA A 227 7.76 -4.49 27.06
C ALA A 227 9.17 -4.40 27.66
N GLN A 228 9.42 -5.05 28.80
CA GLN A 228 10.76 -5.15 29.39
C GLN A 228 11.74 -5.91 28.50
N ILE A 229 11.29 -6.98 27.83
CA ILE A 229 12.12 -7.72 26.87
C ILE A 229 12.49 -6.81 25.68
N ALA A 230 11.51 -6.12 25.09
CA ALA A 230 11.73 -5.21 23.98
C ALA A 230 12.70 -4.07 24.37
N TRP A 231 12.47 -3.44 25.52
CA TRP A 231 13.34 -2.39 26.05
C TRP A 231 14.75 -2.89 26.32
N ALA A 232 14.90 -4.03 27.00
CA ALA A 232 16.23 -4.58 27.32
C ALA A 232 17.04 -4.88 26.06
N ALA A 233 16.40 -5.43 25.01
CA ALA A 233 17.06 -5.64 23.73
C ALA A 233 17.45 -4.32 23.05
N TYR A 234 16.56 -3.33 23.05
CA TYR A 234 16.88 -2.00 22.52
C TYR A 234 18.03 -1.34 23.28
N SER A 235 17.95 -1.27 24.61
CA SER A 235 18.99 -0.69 25.48
C SER A 235 20.35 -1.39 25.27
N GLN A 236 20.35 -2.70 25.09
CA GLN A 236 21.60 -3.43 24.90
C GLN A 236 22.25 -3.21 23.53
N TYR A 237 21.46 -3.13 22.46
CA TYR A 237 21.98 -3.26 21.08
C TYR A 237 21.78 -2.02 20.22
N ALA A 238 20.93 -1.08 20.63
CA ALA A 238 20.55 0.08 19.83
C ALA A 238 20.32 1.36 20.66
N PHE A 239 20.75 1.43 21.93
CA PHE A 239 20.56 2.61 22.76
C PHE A 239 21.17 3.87 22.12
N GLY A 240 20.39 4.95 22.06
CA GLY A 240 20.77 6.21 21.41
C GLY A 240 20.63 6.20 19.88
N HIS A 241 20.33 5.05 19.27
CA HIS A 241 19.93 4.95 17.87
C HIS A 241 18.42 4.84 17.74
N ASP A 242 17.89 5.10 16.56
CA ASP A 242 16.44 5.19 16.38
C ASP A 242 15.75 3.87 16.62
N GLU A 243 16.25 2.77 16.03
CA GLU A 243 15.55 1.49 16.03
C GLU A 243 16.49 0.29 16.09
N LEU A 244 15.96 -0.82 16.61
CA LEU A 244 16.67 -2.10 16.71
C LEU A 244 16.53 -2.92 15.42
N LEU A 245 17.67 -3.30 14.85
CA LEU A 245 17.78 -4.36 13.84
C LEU A 245 18.05 -5.70 14.52
N VAL A 246 16.98 -6.45 14.76
CA VAL A 246 17.01 -7.77 15.40
C VAL A 246 17.84 -8.77 14.60
N SER A 247 17.80 -8.72 13.25
CA SER A 247 18.54 -9.66 12.38
C SER A 247 20.06 -9.52 12.39
N GLY A 248 20.61 -8.62 13.20
CA GLY A 248 22.07 -8.50 13.41
C GLY A 248 22.47 -8.02 14.80
N MET A 249 21.51 -7.85 15.72
CA MET A 249 21.72 -7.19 17.02
C MET A 249 22.47 -5.86 16.86
N SER A 250 21.96 -5.03 15.95
CA SER A 250 22.51 -3.74 15.55
C SER A 250 21.39 -2.70 15.55
N SER A 251 21.70 -1.47 15.16
CA SER A 251 20.73 -0.40 15.01
C SER A 251 20.56 0.09 13.56
N ARG A 252 19.51 0.88 13.34
CA ARG A 252 19.35 1.75 12.16
C ARG A 252 18.78 3.11 12.58
N ASP A 253 19.02 4.12 11.75
CA ASP A 253 18.67 5.53 12.04
C ASP A 253 17.79 6.20 10.95
N PRO A 254 16.55 5.72 10.72
CA PRO A 254 15.63 6.33 9.76
C PRO A 254 15.14 7.74 10.17
N PHE A 255 15.20 8.10 11.45
CA PHE A 255 14.61 9.30 12.04
C PHE A 255 15.67 10.19 12.71
N CYS A 256 16.73 10.47 11.96
CA CYS A 256 17.85 11.36 12.32
C CYS A 256 18.89 10.79 13.31
N GLY A 257 18.73 9.57 13.83
CA GLY A 257 19.68 8.97 14.78
C GLY A 257 19.70 9.72 16.10
N TRP A 258 18.52 10.16 16.55
CA TRP A 258 18.33 10.85 17.83
C TRP A 258 17.73 9.96 18.89
N GLY A 259 17.54 8.67 18.61
CA GLY A 259 17.00 7.72 19.56
C GLY A 259 15.48 7.69 19.56
N ALA A 260 14.85 7.55 18.40
CA ALA A 260 13.38 7.45 18.27
C ALA A 260 12.77 6.47 19.28
N THR A 261 13.24 5.22 19.36
CA THR A 261 12.73 4.24 20.34
C THR A 261 12.96 4.68 21.79
N LEU A 262 14.08 5.35 22.10
CA LEU A 262 14.33 5.89 23.44
C LEU A 262 13.28 6.94 23.81
N VAL A 263 13.01 7.90 22.91
CA VAL A 263 12.08 9.01 23.18
C VAL A 263 10.62 8.55 23.15
N ASP A 264 10.25 7.75 22.15
CA ASP A 264 8.88 7.24 21.98
C ASP A 264 8.46 6.30 23.14
N SER A 265 9.43 5.65 23.79
CA SER A 265 9.13 4.74 24.91
C SER A 265 8.92 5.46 26.24
N LEU A 266 9.34 6.71 26.41
CA LEU A 266 9.37 7.40 27.72
C LEU A 266 8.02 7.38 28.44
N ASP A 267 6.96 7.78 27.74
CA ASP A 267 5.62 7.81 28.35
C ASP A 267 5.09 6.40 28.64
N THR A 268 5.39 5.43 27.78
CA THR A 268 5.00 4.02 27.90
C THR A 268 5.64 3.40 29.12
N LEU A 269 6.95 3.53 29.26
CA LEU A 269 7.71 3.03 30.41
C LEU A 269 7.13 3.62 31.71
N TRP A 270 6.81 4.91 31.70
CA TRP A 270 6.17 5.56 32.83
C TRP A 270 4.78 4.98 33.15
N ILE A 271 3.90 4.86 32.14
CA ILE A 271 2.52 4.34 32.25
C ILE A 271 2.51 2.88 32.73
N MET A 272 3.47 2.07 32.29
CA MET A 272 3.59 0.66 32.65
C MET A 272 4.21 0.42 34.04
N GLY A 273 4.70 1.47 34.69
CA GLY A 273 5.38 1.38 35.98
C GLY A 273 6.85 0.93 35.89
N LEU A 274 7.44 0.93 34.69
CA LEU A 274 8.83 0.60 34.40
C LEU A 274 9.74 1.80 34.69
N LYS A 275 9.83 2.16 35.97
CA LYS A 275 10.47 3.41 36.41
C LYS A 275 11.99 3.38 36.24
N ASP A 276 12.64 2.24 36.44
CA ASP A 276 14.10 2.14 36.30
C ASP A 276 14.50 2.30 34.82
N GLU A 277 13.77 1.66 33.92
CA GLU A 277 13.91 1.78 32.46
C GLU A 277 13.59 3.21 31.99
N PHE A 278 12.58 3.85 32.59
CA PHE A 278 12.28 5.26 32.33
C PHE A 278 13.43 6.19 32.72
N GLU A 279 14.05 5.99 33.90
CA GLU A 279 15.19 6.80 34.35
C GLU A 279 16.43 6.63 33.46
N GLU A 280 16.64 5.42 32.94
CA GLU A 280 17.66 5.14 31.93
C GLU A 280 17.41 5.94 30.65
N ALA A 281 16.19 5.87 30.10
CA ALA A 281 15.78 6.62 28.91
C ALA A 281 15.88 8.14 29.13
N TYR A 282 15.37 8.64 30.25
CA TYR A 282 15.41 10.05 30.62
C TYR A 282 16.86 10.56 30.75
N SER A 283 17.75 9.75 31.31
CA SER A 283 19.17 10.09 31.40
C SER A 283 19.82 10.18 30.01
N GLY A 284 19.45 9.27 29.10
CA GLY A 284 19.93 9.27 27.71
C GLY A 284 19.56 10.52 26.91
N LEU A 285 18.52 11.26 27.32
CA LEU A 285 18.18 12.55 26.70
C LEU A 285 19.32 13.57 26.76
N ASN A 286 20.24 13.47 27.74
CA ASN A 286 21.38 14.39 27.83
C ASN A 286 22.33 14.28 26.63
N ASP A 287 22.38 13.12 25.99
CA ASP A 287 23.28 12.84 24.87
C ASP A 287 22.68 13.21 23.51
N ILE A 288 21.39 13.56 23.47
CA ILE A 288 20.70 13.94 22.24
C ILE A 288 21.01 15.41 21.88
N ASP A 289 21.57 15.62 20.69
CA ASP A 289 21.75 16.93 20.06
C ASP A 289 20.91 17.07 18.79
N PHE A 290 19.74 17.69 18.90
CA PHE A 290 18.83 17.95 17.77
C PHE A 290 19.38 18.92 16.72
N THR A 291 20.54 19.55 16.96
CA THR A 291 21.14 20.45 15.99
C THR A 291 22.02 19.71 14.97
N THR A 292 22.29 18.41 15.13
CA THR A 292 23.13 17.66 14.19
C THR A 292 22.57 16.28 13.90
N THR A 293 22.82 15.76 12.70
CA THR A 293 22.47 14.39 12.30
C THR A 293 23.32 13.95 11.11
N ASN A 294 23.42 12.64 10.88
CA ASN A 294 24.06 12.09 9.68
C ASN A 294 23.16 12.20 8.43
N ARG A 295 21.85 12.39 8.60
CA ARG A 295 20.91 12.55 7.49
C ARG A 295 21.08 13.90 6.79
N ASN A 296 20.74 13.97 5.51
CA ASN A 296 20.75 15.24 4.77
C ASN A 296 19.52 16.11 5.06
N ASP A 297 18.46 15.49 5.54
CA ASP A 297 17.15 16.07 5.75
C ASP A 297 16.47 15.47 7.00
N ILE A 298 15.62 16.28 7.64
CA ILE A 298 14.77 15.89 8.76
C ILE A 298 13.36 15.57 8.20
N PRO A 299 12.83 14.35 8.37
CA PRO A 299 11.44 14.02 8.06
C PRO A 299 10.52 14.66 9.11
N VAL A 300 9.87 15.76 8.78
CA VAL A 300 9.23 16.66 9.76
C VAL A 300 8.02 16.02 10.43
N PHE A 301 7.20 15.30 9.66
CA PHE A 301 6.07 14.53 10.17
C PHE A 301 6.52 13.52 11.24
N GLU A 302 7.40 12.58 10.84
CA GLU A 302 7.94 11.55 11.73
C GLU A 302 8.62 12.14 12.95
N THR A 303 9.39 13.21 12.78
CA THR A 303 10.10 13.84 13.89
C THR A 303 9.13 14.49 14.89
N THR A 304 8.02 15.02 14.40
CA THR A 304 7.03 15.72 15.23
C THR A 304 6.23 14.72 16.04
N ILE A 305 5.65 13.71 15.40
CA ILE A 305 4.76 12.76 16.07
C ILE A 305 5.52 11.89 17.09
N ARG A 306 6.77 11.51 16.79
CA ARG A 306 7.65 10.68 17.62
C ARG A 306 8.34 11.50 18.73
N TYR A 307 9.33 12.30 18.35
CA TYR A 307 10.17 13.00 19.35
C TYR A 307 9.44 14.11 20.08
N LEU A 308 8.82 15.05 19.35
CA LEU A 308 8.12 16.16 20.00
C LEU A 308 6.91 15.64 20.78
N GLY A 309 6.16 14.71 20.19
CA GLY A 309 5.06 14.01 20.86
C GLY A 309 5.49 13.29 22.14
N GLY A 310 6.47 12.39 22.05
CA GLY A 310 6.97 11.59 23.16
C GLY A 310 7.54 12.44 24.31
N LEU A 311 8.31 13.50 24.01
CA LEU A 311 8.84 14.41 25.02
C LEU A 311 7.71 15.17 25.76
N LEU A 312 6.70 15.65 25.04
CA LEU A 312 5.58 16.39 25.61
C LEU A 312 4.67 15.48 26.45
N ALA A 313 4.36 14.28 25.96
CA ALA A 313 3.55 13.33 26.70
C ALA A 313 4.26 12.80 27.94
N ALA A 314 5.54 12.45 27.84
CA ALA A 314 6.36 12.09 28.99
C ALA A 314 6.34 13.21 30.04
N TYR A 315 6.45 14.48 29.63
CA TYR A 315 6.35 15.62 30.55
C TYR A 315 4.99 15.69 31.26
N ASP A 316 3.90 15.44 30.53
CA ASP A 316 2.56 15.46 31.11
C ASP A 316 2.33 14.31 32.11
N VAL A 317 2.67 13.06 31.74
CA VAL A 317 2.40 11.88 32.57
C VAL A 317 3.31 11.76 33.80
N THR A 318 4.54 12.28 33.72
CA THR A 318 5.51 12.25 34.82
C THR A 318 5.27 13.30 35.89
N GLY A 319 4.34 14.22 35.65
CA GLY A 319 4.09 15.32 36.57
C GLY A 319 5.03 16.51 36.36
N GLY A 320 5.62 16.68 35.17
CA GLY A 320 6.59 17.75 34.91
C GLY A 320 6.08 19.17 35.19
N HIS A 321 4.76 19.37 35.16
CA HIS A 321 4.09 20.61 35.61
C HIS A 321 4.33 20.95 37.09
N LYS A 322 4.75 19.99 37.91
CA LYS A 322 5.13 20.17 39.33
C LYS A 322 6.61 20.48 39.52
N GLY A 323 7.40 20.48 38.43
CA GLY A 323 8.85 20.71 38.44
C GLY A 323 9.72 19.46 38.32
N ASP A 324 9.11 18.28 38.23
CA ASP A 324 9.81 17.01 38.00
C ASP A 324 10.26 16.90 36.53
N TYR A 325 11.32 16.12 36.25
CA TYR A 325 11.83 15.82 34.89
C TYR A 325 11.92 17.01 33.91
N PRO A 326 12.52 18.17 34.28
CA PRO A 326 12.47 19.39 33.48
C PRO A 326 13.20 19.28 32.13
N LEU A 327 14.06 18.28 31.95
CA LEU A 327 14.78 18.06 30.69
C LEU A 327 13.83 17.74 29.53
N LEU A 328 12.67 17.11 29.80
CA LEU A 328 11.68 16.75 28.77
C LEU A 328 11.18 17.98 28.00
N LEU A 329 10.65 18.97 28.72
CA LEU A 329 10.17 20.20 28.10
C LEU A 329 11.32 21.03 27.51
N LYS A 330 12.50 21.01 28.14
CA LYS A 330 13.69 21.68 27.59
C LYS A 330 14.06 21.12 26.22
N LYS A 331 14.11 19.79 26.09
CA LYS A 331 14.40 19.08 24.84
C LYS A 331 13.31 19.27 23.79
N ALA A 332 12.04 19.28 24.20
CA ALA A 332 10.92 19.60 23.30
C ALA A 332 11.07 21.01 22.69
N VAL A 333 11.44 22.00 23.50
CA VAL A 333 11.70 23.38 23.02
C VAL A 333 12.93 23.44 22.12
N GLU A 334 14.02 22.75 22.47
CA GLU A 334 15.23 22.67 21.63
C GLU A 334 14.90 22.15 20.23
N LEU A 335 14.19 21.02 20.13
CA LEU A 335 13.74 20.44 18.87
C LEU A 335 12.78 21.37 18.11
N ALA A 336 11.80 21.95 18.80
CA ALA A 336 10.82 22.83 18.17
C ALA A 336 11.47 24.09 17.58
N GLU A 337 12.51 24.66 18.18
CA GLU A 337 13.22 25.79 17.56
C GLU A 337 13.91 25.42 16.24
N VAL A 338 14.37 24.17 16.09
CA VAL A 338 14.88 23.66 14.80
C VAL A 338 13.75 23.54 13.80
N LEU A 339 12.65 22.90 14.21
CA LEU A 339 11.49 22.65 13.35
C LEU A 339 10.74 23.92 12.94
N MET A 340 10.75 24.98 13.73
CA MET A 340 10.12 26.26 13.34
C MET A 340 10.67 26.81 12.01
N GLY A 341 11.91 26.45 11.63
CA GLY A 341 12.51 26.85 10.36
C GLY A 341 11.84 26.28 9.09
N VAL A 342 10.92 25.33 9.23
CA VAL A 342 10.18 24.72 8.11
C VAL A 342 8.99 25.57 7.66
N PHE A 343 8.50 26.46 8.52
CA PHE A 343 7.39 27.38 8.23
C PHE A 343 7.86 28.73 7.67
N ASP A 344 9.18 28.93 7.50
CA ASP A 344 9.77 30.09 6.83
C ASP A 344 9.64 29.95 5.30
N THR A 345 8.39 29.94 4.84
CA THR A 345 7.96 29.89 3.44
C THR A 345 6.99 31.04 3.16
N PRO A 346 6.82 31.47 1.89
CA PRO A 346 5.99 32.63 1.54
C PRO A 346 4.53 32.55 2.04
N ASN A 347 3.96 31.35 2.08
CA ASN A 347 2.58 31.08 2.50
C ASN A 347 2.48 30.33 3.84
N ARG A 348 3.59 30.17 4.57
CA ARG A 348 3.67 29.46 5.87
C ARG A 348 3.35 27.97 5.85
N MET A 349 3.22 27.35 4.68
CA MET A 349 3.12 25.91 4.58
C MET A 349 4.48 25.25 4.86
N PRO A 350 4.51 24.09 5.54
CA PRO A 350 5.74 23.48 5.99
C PRO A 350 6.55 22.87 4.84
N ILE A 351 7.88 22.88 4.98
CA ILE A 351 8.77 21.96 4.28
C ILE A 351 8.71 20.61 4.98
N LEU A 352 8.31 19.55 4.29
CA LEU A 352 8.11 18.22 4.89
C LEU A 352 9.42 17.43 5.10
N TYR A 353 10.43 17.67 4.26
CA TYR A 353 11.76 17.08 4.34
C TYR A 353 12.79 18.20 4.44
N TYR A 354 13.18 18.55 5.68
CA TYR A 354 13.91 19.79 5.96
C TYR A 354 15.42 19.62 5.85
N GLN A 355 16.02 20.25 4.83
CA GLN A 355 17.48 20.37 4.70
C GLN A 355 18.04 21.32 5.76
N TRP A 356 18.41 20.75 6.90
CA TRP A 356 18.70 21.46 8.15
C TRP A 356 20.08 22.11 8.21
N LYS A 357 21.05 21.65 7.41
CA LYS A 357 22.41 22.21 7.42
C LYS A 357 22.38 23.71 7.09
N PRO A 358 23.12 24.59 7.79
CA PRO A 358 23.01 26.05 7.66
C PRO A 358 23.10 26.59 6.22
N ALA A 359 23.91 25.96 5.37
CA ALA A 359 24.05 26.34 3.96
C ALA A 359 22.76 26.22 3.13
N TYR A 360 21.89 25.26 3.50
CA TYR A 360 20.59 25.02 2.86
C TYR A 360 19.45 25.69 3.64
N ALA A 361 19.47 25.57 4.97
CA ALA A 361 18.45 26.13 5.85
C ALA A 361 18.28 27.66 5.70
N SER A 362 19.36 28.38 5.34
CA SER A 362 19.38 29.82 5.10
C SER A 362 18.83 30.23 3.72
N GLN A 363 18.64 29.30 2.79
CA GLN A 363 18.15 29.61 1.45
C GLN A 363 16.64 29.90 1.49
N PRO A 364 16.12 30.71 0.55
CA PRO A 364 14.68 30.83 0.31
C PRO A 364 14.06 29.45 0.03
N LYS A 365 12.92 29.17 0.65
CA LYS A 365 12.23 27.88 0.59
C LYS A 365 10.77 28.07 0.22
N ARG A 366 10.17 27.06 -0.40
CA ARG A 366 8.73 26.98 -0.70
C ARG A 366 8.27 25.55 -0.46
N ALA A 367 7.06 25.39 0.06
CA ALA A 367 6.46 24.07 0.25
C ALA A 367 6.28 23.31 -1.08
N SER A 368 6.14 22.00 -0.98
CA SER A 368 6.06 21.09 -2.13
C SER A 368 4.76 21.30 -2.93
N THR A 369 4.83 21.13 -4.24
CA THR A 369 3.65 21.02 -5.12
C THR A 369 3.00 19.62 -5.08
N ARG A 370 3.64 18.69 -4.36
CA ARG A 370 3.20 17.31 -4.11
C ARG A 370 3.49 16.97 -2.64
N ALA A 371 2.84 17.67 -1.74
CA ALA A 371 2.91 17.43 -0.30
C ALA A 371 1.90 16.33 0.09
N GLY A 372 2.29 15.39 0.95
CA GLY A 372 1.36 14.41 1.52
C GLY A 372 0.43 15.08 2.52
N ILE A 373 -0.88 14.86 2.41
CA ILE A 373 -1.85 15.55 3.29
C ILE A 373 -1.71 15.13 4.76
N ALA A 374 -1.42 13.85 5.06
CA ALA A 374 -1.12 13.43 6.43
C ALA A 374 0.05 14.22 7.03
N GLU A 375 1.16 14.34 6.30
CA GLU A 375 2.35 15.06 6.77
C GLU A 375 2.09 16.56 7.02
N VAL A 376 1.23 17.18 6.21
CA VAL A 376 0.83 18.59 6.38
C VAL A 376 -0.13 18.76 7.57
N GLY A 377 -1.13 17.88 7.70
CA GLY A 377 -2.19 17.99 8.70
C GLY A 377 -1.79 17.57 10.12
N THR A 378 -0.72 16.79 10.25
CA THR A 378 -0.36 16.07 11.49
C THR A 378 0.86 16.67 12.18
N LEU A 379 0.78 17.98 12.43
CA LEU A 379 1.73 18.72 13.27
C LEU A 379 1.00 19.46 14.41
N SER A 380 -0.34 19.53 14.32
CA SER A 380 -1.13 20.50 15.04
C SER A 380 -1.21 20.23 16.53
N MET A 381 -1.34 18.97 16.96
CA MET A 381 -1.47 18.62 18.37
C MET A 381 -0.19 18.91 19.17
N GLU A 382 0.97 18.51 18.65
CA GLU A 382 2.26 18.64 19.32
C GLU A 382 2.66 20.10 19.51
N PHE A 383 2.58 20.89 18.44
CA PHE A 383 2.87 22.32 18.49
C PHE A 383 1.84 23.09 19.34
N THR A 384 0.58 22.67 19.34
CA THR A 384 -0.45 23.24 20.23
C THR A 384 -0.14 22.93 21.69
N ARG A 385 0.22 21.68 22.01
CA ARG A 385 0.56 21.31 23.39
C ARG A 385 1.82 22.02 23.86
N LEU A 386 2.82 22.16 22.98
CA LEU A 386 4.01 22.96 23.27
C LEU A 386 3.66 24.44 23.53
N ALA A 387 2.75 25.03 22.74
CA ALA A 387 2.26 26.40 22.98
C ALA A 387 1.57 26.52 24.35
N GLN A 388 0.71 25.55 24.71
CA GLN A 388 0.03 25.50 26.01
C GLN A 388 1.02 25.44 27.19
N LEU A 389 2.08 24.62 27.07
CA LEU A 389 3.07 24.44 28.13
C LEU A 389 4.07 25.60 28.25
N THR A 390 4.40 26.26 27.12
CA THR A 390 5.41 27.33 27.09
C THR A 390 4.82 28.74 27.15
N GLY A 391 3.53 28.89 26.89
CA GLY A 391 2.85 30.18 26.74
C GLY A 391 3.29 30.97 25.51
N LYS A 392 3.90 30.32 24.50
CA LYS A 392 4.41 30.98 23.29
C LYS A 392 3.49 30.75 22.09
N ASP A 393 2.77 31.78 21.69
CA ASP A 393 1.78 31.72 20.61
C ASP A 393 2.36 31.31 19.24
N LYS A 394 3.65 31.60 18.99
CA LYS A 394 4.30 31.26 17.70
C LYS A 394 4.21 29.78 17.32
N TYR A 395 4.19 28.86 18.30
CA TYR A 395 4.09 27.43 18.02
C TYR A 395 2.68 27.08 17.54
N TYR A 396 1.65 27.67 18.17
CA TYR A 396 0.27 27.50 17.75
C TYR A 396 -0.01 28.20 16.42
N ASP A 397 0.48 29.42 16.22
CA ASP A 397 0.31 30.19 14.98
C ASP A 397 0.71 29.39 13.73
N ALA A 398 1.89 28.75 13.78
CA ALA A 398 2.43 27.97 12.66
C ALA A 398 1.44 26.90 12.18
N VAL A 399 0.84 26.14 13.09
CA VAL A 399 -0.08 25.04 12.77
C VAL A 399 -1.53 25.50 12.61
N ALA A 400 -1.92 26.61 13.25
CA ALA A 400 -3.22 27.24 13.06
C ALA A 400 -3.39 27.74 11.62
N ARG A 401 -2.33 28.26 10.98
CA ARG A 401 -2.36 28.67 9.57
C ARG A 401 -2.62 27.51 8.62
N ILE A 402 -2.01 26.35 8.87
CA ILE A 402 -2.26 25.13 8.09
C ILE A 402 -3.73 24.73 8.19
N THR A 403 -4.24 24.61 9.41
CA THR A 403 -5.61 24.16 9.65
C THR A 403 -6.66 25.18 9.19
N ASN A 404 -6.36 26.48 9.21
CA ASN A 404 -7.20 27.51 8.58
C ASN A 404 -7.25 27.34 7.05
N ALA A 405 -6.13 27.03 6.40
CA ALA A 405 -6.09 26.78 4.96
C ALA A 405 -6.84 25.50 4.57
N LEU A 406 -6.78 24.45 5.41
CA LEU A 406 -7.57 23.23 5.22
C LEU A 406 -9.07 23.50 5.39
N GLU A 407 -9.46 24.22 6.45
CA GLU A 407 -10.86 24.62 6.66
C GLU A 407 -11.38 25.46 5.50
N GLU A 408 -10.62 26.46 5.04
CA GLU A 408 -10.98 27.29 3.89
C GLU A 408 -11.17 26.44 2.64
N TRP A 409 -10.21 25.56 2.31
CA TRP A 409 -10.31 24.69 1.15
C TRP A 409 -11.53 23.75 1.20
N GLN A 410 -11.84 23.21 2.37
CA GLN A 410 -13.01 22.37 2.61
C GLN A 410 -14.35 23.13 2.54
N ASN A 411 -14.32 24.47 2.50
CA ASN A 411 -15.48 25.34 2.39
C ASN A 411 -15.64 25.98 1.01
N ARG A 412 -14.72 25.75 0.07
CA ARG A 412 -14.86 26.27 -1.30
C ARG A 412 -16.01 25.59 -2.03
N ASP A 413 -16.70 26.38 -2.85
CA ASP A 413 -17.82 25.96 -3.71
C ASP A 413 -17.54 26.19 -5.21
N ASP A 414 -16.30 26.58 -5.54
CA ASP A 414 -15.86 26.84 -6.91
C ASP A 414 -15.02 25.68 -7.49
N HIS A 415 -14.52 25.88 -8.71
CA HIS A 415 -13.67 24.93 -9.43
C HIS A 415 -12.33 24.59 -8.75
N THR A 416 -11.98 25.24 -7.63
CA THR A 416 -10.78 24.97 -6.84
C THR A 416 -11.07 24.16 -5.56
N ALA A 417 -12.35 23.85 -5.30
CA ALA A 417 -12.76 22.97 -4.21
C ALA A 417 -12.17 21.55 -4.35
N SER A 418 -12.10 20.82 -3.24
CA SER A 418 -11.80 19.39 -3.30
C SER A 418 -12.86 18.66 -4.12
N LEU A 419 -12.44 17.70 -4.95
CA LEU A 419 -13.37 16.89 -5.76
C LEU A 419 -14.37 16.11 -4.89
N ILE A 420 -13.99 15.80 -3.65
CA ILE A 420 -14.87 15.20 -2.65
C ILE A 420 -14.93 16.16 -1.46
N PRO A 421 -15.99 16.95 -1.32
CA PRO A 421 -16.16 17.85 -0.19
C PRO A 421 -16.02 17.10 1.13
N GLY A 422 -15.14 17.58 2.02
CA GLY A 422 -14.91 16.98 3.34
C GLY A 422 -13.60 16.21 3.48
N ILE A 423 -13.03 15.72 2.38
CA ILE A 423 -11.73 15.03 2.34
C ILE A 423 -10.82 15.63 1.26
N PHE A 424 -9.52 15.41 1.38
CA PHE A 424 -8.50 15.99 0.52
C PHE A 424 -7.79 14.87 -0.27
N PRO A 425 -7.26 15.17 -1.46
CA PRO A 425 -6.46 14.21 -2.19
C PRO A 425 -5.14 13.91 -1.45
N GLU A 426 -4.65 12.69 -1.61
CA GLU A 426 -3.41 12.20 -1.00
C GLU A 426 -2.21 13.14 -1.19
N ASN A 427 -2.09 13.74 -2.38
CA ASN A 427 -1.06 14.70 -2.72
C ASN A 427 -1.69 16.06 -3.02
N ILE A 428 -1.19 17.10 -2.35
CA ILE A 428 -1.66 18.48 -2.47
C ILE A 428 -0.54 19.40 -2.96
N ASP A 429 -0.89 20.47 -3.67
CA ASP A 429 -0.01 21.61 -3.89
C ASP A 429 -0.09 22.56 -2.71
N ALA A 430 0.93 22.51 -1.85
CA ALA A 430 1.09 23.39 -0.70
C ALA A 430 2.02 24.57 -1.00
N SER A 431 2.55 24.68 -2.22
CA SER A 431 3.59 25.64 -2.59
C SER A 431 3.11 27.09 -2.57
N GLY A 432 1.79 27.29 -2.65
CA GLY A 432 1.15 28.59 -2.77
C GLY A 432 1.47 29.31 -4.08
N CYS A 433 1.77 28.56 -5.13
CA CYS A 433 2.31 29.08 -6.38
C CYS A 433 1.75 28.41 -7.63
N ASN A 434 0.82 29.08 -8.31
CA ASN A 434 0.33 28.62 -9.60
C ASN A 434 1.27 29.06 -10.74
N LYS A 435 2.22 28.19 -11.08
CA LYS A 435 3.20 28.44 -12.17
C LYS A 435 2.61 28.36 -13.58
N THR A 436 1.42 27.75 -13.73
CA THR A 436 0.75 27.58 -15.03
C THR A 436 -0.20 28.72 -15.40
N ALA A 437 -0.64 29.52 -14.44
CA ALA A 437 -1.62 30.58 -14.67
C ALA A 437 -1.14 31.68 -15.63
N LYS A 438 0.14 32.09 -15.54
CA LYS A 438 0.68 33.10 -16.47
C LYS A 438 0.98 32.55 -17.86
N ALA A 439 1.43 31.29 -17.96
CA ALA A 439 1.57 30.60 -19.24
C ALA A 439 0.22 30.51 -19.99
N ASN A 440 -0.86 30.22 -19.26
CA ASN A 440 -2.22 30.19 -19.82
C ASN A 440 -2.73 31.60 -20.17
N LYS A 441 -2.49 32.63 -19.35
CA LYS A 441 -2.82 34.03 -19.69
C LYS A 441 -2.02 34.55 -20.90
N SER A 442 -0.76 34.14 -21.03
CA SER A 442 0.10 34.36 -22.20
C SER A 442 -0.48 33.71 -23.46
N LEU A 443 -0.91 32.45 -23.37
CA LEU A 443 -1.62 31.74 -24.43
C LEU A 443 -2.96 32.39 -24.77
N ASP A 444 -3.74 32.82 -23.79
CA ASP A 444 -5.05 33.45 -24.01
C ASP A 444 -4.95 34.83 -24.66
N SER A 445 -3.92 35.59 -24.28
CA SER A 445 -3.56 36.88 -24.89
C SER A 445 -2.80 36.76 -26.21
N ALA A 446 -2.38 35.54 -26.61
CA ALA A 446 -1.74 35.31 -27.89
C ALA A 446 -2.73 35.58 -29.04
N SER A 447 -2.28 36.30 -30.07
CA SER A 447 -3.12 36.61 -31.24
C SER A 447 -3.70 35.34 -31.87
N SER A 448 -4.85 35.44 -32.53
CA SER A 448 -5.46 34.32 -33.27
C SER A 448 -4.49 33.67 -34.26
N LEU A 449 -3.52 34.44 -34.79
CA LEU A 449 -2.44 33.96 -35.65
C LEU A 449 -1.43 33.08 -34.89
N ALA A 450 -1.09 33.45 -33.65
CA ALA A 450 -0.17 32.68 -32.80
C ALA A 450 -0.81 31.38 -32.30
N LYS A 451 -2.12 31.40 -31.99
CA LYS A 451 -2.90 30.20 -31.67
C LYS A 451 -3.00 29.25 -32.88
N GLN A 452 -3.20 29.79 -34.08
CA GLN A 452 -3.19 29.00 -35.33
C GLN A 452 -1.81 28.46 -35.70
N GLN A 453 -0.73 29.21 -35.44
CA GLN A 453 0.65 28.76 -35.68
C GLN A 453 1.08 27.66 -34.71
N ALA A 454 0.66 27.71 -33.44
CA ALA A 454 0.90 26.63 -32.48
C ALA A 454 0.14 25.36 -32.87
N ALA A 455 -1.13 25.47 -33.25
CA ALA A 455 -1.93 24.34 -33.73
C ALA A 455 -1.39 23.75 -35.06
N ALA A 456 -0.89 24.61 -35.97
CA ALA A 456 -0.26 24.15 -37.21
C ALA A 456 1.14 23.54 -36.99
N ALA A 457 1.85 23.93 -35.91
CA ALA A 457 3.12 23.33 -35.54
C ALA A 457 2.95 21.90 -35.00
N GLU A 458 1.86 21.63 -34.27
CA GLU A 458 1.49 20.26 -33.85
C GLU A 458 1.12 19.37 -35.05
N ASP A 459 0.46 19.93 -36.07
CA ASP A 459 0.11 19.20 -37.30
C ASP A 459 1.33 18.97 -38.24
N SER A 460 2.35 19.83 -38.14
CA SER A 460 3.60 19.72 -38.93
C SER A 460 4.64 18.74 -38.34
N ALA A 461 4.43 18.24 -37.12
CA ALA A 461 5.32 17.29 -36.46
C ALA A 461 5.23 15.84 -37.01
N LEU A 462 4.50 15.65 -38.12
CA LEU A 462 4.31 14.33 -38.75
C LEU A 462 5.29 14.00 -39.87
N HIS A 463 6.25 14.86 -40.25
CA HIS A 463 7.30 14.50 -41.23
C HIS A 463 8.71 14.85 -40.72
N GLU A 464 9.61 13.87 -40.72
CA GLU A 464 11.04 14.09 -40.49
C GLU A 464 11.68 14.87 -41.65
N PRO A 465 12.59 15.83 -41.39
CA PRO A 465 13.34 16.50 -42.45
C PRO A 465 14.40 15.57 -43.05
N GLU A 466 14.36 15.40 -44.38
CA GLU A 466 15.36 14.63 -45.12
C GLU A 466 16.79 15.22 -44.96
N GLY A 467 17.75 14.39 -44.51
CA GLY A 467 19.18 14.65 -44.71
C GLY A 467 20.12 14.59 -43.50
N TYR A 468 19.69 14.15 -42.31
CA TYR A 468 20.58 14.06 -41.13
C TYR A 468 21.13 12.64 -40.90
N ASN A 469 22.45 12.47 -40.84
CA ASN A 469 23.13 11.18 -40.60
C ASN A 469 24.18 11.30 -39.45
N PRO A 470 24.00 10.63 -38.30
CA PRO A 470 24.77 10.90 -37.08
C PRO A 470 26.05 10.05 -36.88
N LYS A 471 26.58 9.34 -37.89
CA LYS A 471 27.80 8.54 -37.72
C LYS A 471 29.10 9.35 -37.86
N LYS A 472 29.44 10.24 -36.91
CA LYS A 472 30.81 10.80 -36.70
C LYS A 472 30.92 11.70 -35.45
N ALA A 473 30.98 11.11 -34.26
CA ALA A 473 31.67 11.72 -33.10
C ALA A 473 32.14 10.60 -32.15
N ALA A 474 33.36 10.73 -31.66
CA ALA A 474 34.19 9.65 -31.11
C ALA A 474 33.95 9.33 -29.62
N LYS A 475 34.33 8.09 -29.25
CA LYS A 475 34.32 7.46 -27.92
C LYS A 475 35.38 8.03 -26.95
N SER A 476 35.09 8.00 -25.64
CA SER A 476 36.04 7.77 -24.52
C SER A 476 35.28 7.39 -23.22
N PRO A 477 35.94 6.74 -22.24
CA PRO A 477 35.50 5.46 -21.67
C PRO A 477 34.77 5.51 -20.31
N GLU A 478 34.04 4.43 -20.04
CA GLU A 478 33.34 4.07 -18.79
C GLU A 478 34.26 3.96 -17.57
N ILE A 479 33.73 4.39 -16.42
CA ILE A 479 34.05 3.87 -15.09
C ILE A 479 32.74 3.37 -14.47
N GLU A 480 32.70 2.07 -14.16
CA GLU A 480 31.61 1.38 -13.46
C GLU A 480 31.47 1.91 -12.02
N LEU A 481 30.23 2.23 -11.62
CA LEU A 481 29.80 2.21 -10.22
C LEU A 481 28.58 1.29 -10.13
N ARG A 482 28.77 0.25 -9.31
CA ARG A 482 27.83 -0.82 -8.98
C ARG A 482 26.80 -0.31 -7.99
N ASP A 483 25.53 -0.33 -8.39
CA ASP A 483 24.40 -0.41 -7.47
C ASP A 483 23.93 -1.86 -7.41
N ASN A 484 24.06 -2.47 -6.23
CA ASN A 484 23.43 -3.73 -5.87
C ASN A 484 22.19 -3.40 -5.05
N ASP A 485 21.04 -3.37 -5.71
CA ASP A 485 19.74 -3.62 -5.07
C ASP A 485 19.07 -4.78 -5.79
N HIS A 486 19.20 -5.95 -5.18
CA HIS A 486 18.38 -7.11 -5.46
C HIS A 486 17.17 -7.08 -4.50
N ILE A 487 15.97 -6.90 -5.05
CA ILE A 487 14.87 -7.87 -4.95
C ILE A 487 13.88 -7.58 -6.09
N SER A 488 13.77 -8.56 -6.98
CA SER A 488 12.88 -8.62 -8.13
C SER A 488 11.78 -9.64 -7.87
N GLY A 489 10.52 -9.22 -8.10
CA GLY A 489 9.36 -10.08 -8.28
C GLY A 489 8.68 -9.68 -9.59
N ALA A 490 8.54 -10.64 -10.50
CA ALA A 490 8.41 -10.41 -11.93
C ALA A 490 7.06 -9.86 -12.41
N TYR A 491 7.10 -8.74 -13.13
CA TYR A 491 6.14 -8.41 -14.18
C TYR A 491 6.91 -8.15 -15.48
N LYS A 492 6.77 -9.05 -16.46
CA LYS A 492 7.22 -8.82 -17.83
C LYS A 492 6.22 -7.90 -18.53
N GLY A 493 6.48 -6.60 -18.46
CA GLY A 493 5.91 -5.58 -19.35
C GLY A 493 7.02 -5.03 -20.25
N GLY A 494 6.83 -5.10 -21.56
CA GLY A 494 7.84 -4.66 -22.54
C GLY A 494 8.14 -3.15 -22.43
N SER A 495 9.42 -2.84 -22.28
CA SER A 495 9.99 -1.49 -22.30
C SER A 495 9.82 -0.83 -23.69
N SER A 496 9.13 0.31 -23.75
CA SER A 496 9.38 1.33 -24.77
C SER A 496 10.13 2.49 -24.10
N SER A 497 11.42 2.58 -24.38
CA SER A 497 12.29 3.67 -23.94
C SER A 497 11.87 4.98 -24.61
N ARG A 498 11.26 5.92 -23.88
CA ARG A 498 11.43 7.34 -24.19
C ARG A 498 12.74 7.79 -23.55
N SER A 499 13.72 8.03 -24.41
CA SER A 499 14.97 8.73 -24.11
C SER A 499 14.71 9.94 -23.21
N SER A 500 15.07 9.83 -21.95
CA SER A 500 15.26 10.96 -21.06
C SER A 500 16.59 11.61 -21.40
N SER A 501 16.56 12.84 -21.91
CA SER A 501 17.74 13.70 -21.95
C SER A 501 18.15 14.07 -20.53
N SER A 502 18.89 13.17 -19.86
CA SER A 502 19.52 13.40 -18.57
C SER A 502 20.80 14.21 -18.78
N GLY A 503 20.68 15.52 -18.61
CA GLY A 503 21.79 16.45 -18.74
C GLY A 503 21.44 17.82 -18.13
N ARG A 504 20.97 17.83 -16.88
CA ARG A 504 21.00 19.03 -16.03
C ARG A 504 21.42 18.60 -14.63
N GLY A 505 22.59 19.07 -14.18
CA GLY A 505 22.92 19.12 -12.76
C GLY A 505 21.92 20.01 -12.01
N PRO A 506 22.05 20.16 -10.68
CA PRO A 506 21.11 20.95 -9.90
C PRO A 506 21.04 22.36 -10.47
N VAL A 507 19.90 22.72 -11.07
CA VAL A 507 19.65 24.07 -11.55
C VAL A 507 19.45 24.90 -10.30
N GLN A 508 20.47 25.65 -9.91
CA GLN A 508 20.35 26.67 -8.88
C GLN A 508 19.37 27.73 -9.40
N GLU A 509 18.25 27.92 -8.71
CA GLU A 509 17.26 28.93 -9.08
C GLU A 509 17.94 30.31 -9.13
N PRO A 510 17.83 31.06 -10.23
CA PRO A 510 18.46 32.37 -10.32
C PRO A 510 17.79 33.32 -9.33
N LEU A 511 18.59 34.11 -8.63
CA LEU A 511 18.09 35.13 -7.71
C LEU A 511 17.76 36.42 -8.49
N GLY A 512 16.62 37.03 -8.16
CA GLY A 512 16.20 38.36 -8.57
C GLY A 512 17.07 39.46 -7.99
N ALA A 513 16.82 40.69 -8.43
CA ALA A 513 17.61 41.87 -8.10
C ALA A 513 17.58 42.24 -6.60
N ASP A 514 16.66 41.64 -5.84
CA ASP A 514 16.50 41.73 -4.39
C ASP A 514 17.18 40.58 -3.62
N GLY A 515 17.78 39.61 -4.33
CA GLY A 515 18.38 38.42 -3.70
C GLY A 515 17.37 37.34 -3.27
N LEU A 516 16.11 37.44 -3.70
CA LEU A 516 15.11 36.36 -3.64
C LEU A 516 15.17 35.53 -4.93
N PRO A 517 14.64 34.31 -5.03
CA PRO A 517 14.52 33.62 -6.33
C PRO A 517 13.75 34.53 -7.29
N THR A 518 14.21 34.70 -8.54
CA THR A 518 13.44 35.45 -9.54
C THR A 518 12.09 34.78 -9.69
N ASP A 519 11.03 35.48 -9.28
CA ASP A 519 9.62 35.19 -9.55
C ASP A 519 9.36 35.11 -11.06
N TRP A 520 9.82 34.06 -11.73
CA TRP A 520 9.20 33.67 -12.99
C TRP A 520 7.84 33.10 -12.66
N GLU A 521 6.88 34.02 -12.66
CA GLU A 521 5.48 33.75 -12.98
C GLU A 521 4.65 33.02 -11.93
N CYS A 522 4.94 33.24 -10.65
CA CYS A 522 4.07 32.78 -9.59
C CYS A 522 2.83 33.68 -9.48
N GLU A 523 1.64 33.12 -9.66
CA GLU A 523 0.41 33.72 -9.12
C GLU A 523 0.11 33.07 -7.76
N ALA A 524 -0.20 33.88 -6.76
CA ALA A 524 -0.54 33.38 -5.44
C ALA A 524 -1.76 32.44 -5.56
N GLN A 525 -1.65 31.30 -4.90
CA GLN A 525 -2.69 30.28 -4.85
C GLN A 525 -2.79 29.79 -3.41
N ASP A 526 -4.01 29.47 -2.97
CA ASP A 526 -4.22 28.75 -1.72
C ASP A 526 -3.92 27.25 -1.90
N LEU A 527 -4.19 26.42 -0.90
CA LEU A 527 -4.03 24.96 -1.04
C LEU A 527 -4.84 24.45 -2.23
N ALA A 528 -4.26 23.55 -3.02
CA ALA A 528 -4.92 22.97 -4.17
C ALA A 528 -4.54 21.49 -4.32
N ALA A 529 -5.27 20.75 -5.15
CA ALA A 529 -4.88 19.40 -5.51
C ALA A 529 -3.59 19.45 -6.34
N SER A 530 -2.70 18.48 -6.16
CA SER A 530 -1.60 18.27 -7.11
C SER A 530 -2.16 17.94 -8.50
N SER A 531 -1.38 18.23 -9.54
CA SER A 531 -1.77 17.90 -10.91
C SER A 531 -1.85 16.38 -11.15
N GLY A 532 -2.80 15.97 -12.00
CA GLY A 532 -3.00 14.58 -12.38
C GLY A 532 -4.11 13.87 -11.62
N THR A 533 -3.99 12.54 -11.52
CA THR A 533 -4.95 11.67 -10.83
C THR A 533 -4.97 11.97 -9.33
N GLN A 534 -6.18 12.12 -8.79
CA GLN A 534 -6.41 12.33 -7.36
C GLN A 534 -6.86 11.03 -6.71
N SER A 535 -6.28 10.72 -5.55
CA SER A 535 -6.64 9.55 -4.75
C SER A 535 -7.12 10.01 -3.39
N PHE A 536 -8.21 9.40 -2.92
CA PHE A 536 -8.87 9.68 -1.66
C PHE A 536 -9.00 8.38 -0.88
N GLY A 537 -8.58 8.37 0.36
CA GLY A 537 -8.58 7.16 1.18
C GLY A 537 -8.32 7.47 2.64
N MET A 538 -8.31 6.42 3.45
CA MET A 538 -8.13 6.49 4.90
C MET A 538 -6.96 5.62 5.37
N GLY A 539 -6.14 5.11 4.46
CA GLY A 539 -4.86 4.48 4.81
C GLY A 539 -3.72 5.51 4.84
N GLY A 540 -2.50 4.98 4.77
CA GLY A 540 -1.28 5.77 4.76
C GLY A 540 -1.30 6.96 3.80
N SER A 541 -0.61 8.02 4.22
CA SER A 541 -0.52 9.34 3.56
C SER A 541 -1.75 10.24 3.74
N GLN A 542 -2.82 9.78 4.40
CA GLN A 542 -4.07 10.52 4.56
C GLN A 542 -4.69 10.41 5.96
N ASP A 543 -4.73 9.20 6.51
CA ASP A 543 -5.11 8.84 7.88
C ASP A 543 -5.04 9.97 8.93
N SER A 544 -3.85 10.30 9.41
CA SER A 544 -3.65 11.06 10.64
C SER A 544 -4.05 12.54 10.53
N ALA A 545 -4.15 13.08 9.30
CA ALA A 545 -4.71 14.42 9.09
C ALA A 545 -6.16 14.50 9.56
N TYR A 546 -6.95 13.47 9.27
CA TYR A 546 -8.36 13.38 9.66
C TYR A 546 -8.52 13.01 11.14
N GLU A 547 -7.64 12.15 11.64
CA GLU A 547 -7.55 11.78 13.05
C GLU A 547 -7.37 12.99 13.97
N TYR A 548 -6.57 13.97 13.53
CA TYR A 548 -6.24 15.15 14.32
C TYR A 548 -7.39 16.13 14.44
N PHE A 549 -8.40 16.11 13.58
CA PHE A 549 -9.53 17.05 13.69
C PHE A 549 -10.30 16.89 15.02
N PRO A 550 -10.89 15.73 15.36
CA PRO A 550 -11.58 15.56 16.63
C PRO A 550 -10.62 15.64 17.83
N LYS A 551 -9.37 15.14 17.70
CA LYS A 551 -8.38 15.18 18.78
C LYS A 551 -7.93 16.60 19.13
N GLN A 552 -7.73 17.44 18.12
CA GLN A 552 -7.38 18.85 18.30
C GLN A 552 -8.53 19.67 18.89
N TYR A 553 -9.79 19.32 18.56
CA TYR A 553 -10.97 19.89 19.23
C TYR A 553 -10.92 19.61 20.75
N LEU A 554 -10.58 18.38 21.15
CA LEU A 554 -10.42 18.00 22.57
C LEU A 554 -9.25 18.74 23.23
N LEU A 555 -8.09 18.79 22.57
CA LEU A 555 -6.88 19.42 23.12
C LEU A 555 -7.04 20.93 23.35
N LEU A 556 -7.86 21.59 22.54
CA LEU A 556 -8.19 23.02 22.68
C LEU A 556 -9.42 23.27 23.57
N GLY A 557 -9.97 22.25 24.23
CA GLY A 557 -11.14 22.40 25.10
C GLY A 557 -12.39 22.86 24.35
N GLY A 558 -12.52 22.50 23.07
CA GLY A 558 -13.64 22.87 22.21
C GLY A 558 -13.76 24.36 21.87
N LEU A 559 -12.71 25.15 22.12
CA LEU A 559 -12.72 26.60 21.87
C LEU A 559 -12.72 26.95 20.37
N GLU A 560 -12.14 26.09 19.53
CA GLU A 560 -12.04 26.27 18.08
C GLU A 560 -13.04 25.37 17.33
N ALA A 561 -14.12 25.97 16.82
CA ALA A 561 -15.22 25.24 16.18
C ALA A 561 -14.84 24.60 14.82
N LYS A 562 -13.81 25.12 14.15
CA LYS A 562 -13.34 24.61 12.84
C LYS A 562 -13.02 23.13 12.84
N TYR A 563 -12.44 22.64 13.92
CA TYR A 563 -12.05 21.22 14.04
C TYR A 563 -13.26 20.28 14.08
N ARG A 564 -14.34 20.71 14.74
CA ARG A 564 -15.62 20.00 14.68
C ARG A 564 -16.18 19.99 13.26
N SER A 565 -16.25 21.16 12.63
CA SER A 565 -16.75 21.32 11.25
C SER A 565 -15.97 20.43 10.26
N MET A 566 -14.65 20.43 10.36
CA MET A 566 -13.79 19.61 9.51
C MET A 566 -14.03 18.12 9.74
N HIS A 567 -14.12 17.67 10.99
CA HIS A 567 -14.43 16.28 11.31
C HIS A 567 -15.81 15.84 10.80
N GLU A 568 -16.87 16.62 11.07
CA GLU A 568 -18.24 16.31 10.64
C GLU A 568 -18.35 16.15 9.12
N LYS A 569 -17.66 17.02 8.36
CA LYS A 569 -17.57 16.90 6.90
C LYS A 569 -16.74 15.71 6.44
N THR A 570 -15.63 15.42 7.12
CA THR A 570 -14.82 14.23 6.83
C THR A 570 -15.62 12.95 7.01
N VAL A 571 -16.30 12.77 8.15
CA VAL A 571 -17.09 11.55 8.38
C VAL A 571 -18.26 11.45 7.40
N ALA A 572 -18.90 12.56 7.03
CA ALA A 572 -19.93 12.57 6.00
C ALA A 572 -19.40 12.08 4.64
N ALA A 573 -18.25 12.59 4.21
CA ALA A 573 -17.61 12.17 2.96
C ALA A 573 -17.16 10.71 2.99
N VAL A 574 -16.60 10.24 4.12
CA VAL A 574 -16.19 8.84 4.31
C VAL A 574 -17.39 7.92 4.19
N LYS A 575 -18.51 8.23 4.88
CA LYS A 575 -19.76 7.47 4.82
C LYS A 575 -20.32 7.37 3.41
N GLU A 576 -20.30 8.49 2.69
CA GLU A 576 -20.89 8.57 1.35
C GLU A 576 -20.05 7.85 0.30
N HIS A 577 -18.73 8.01 0.35
CA HIS A 577 -17.86 7.64 -0.76
C HIS A 577 -16.91 6.49 -0.46
N LEU A 578 -16.50 6.24 0.78
CA LEU A 578 -15.40 5.32 1.05
C LEU A 578 -15.82 4.05 1.77
N LEU A 579 -16.83 4.10 2.65
CA LEU A 579 -17.25 2.94 3.42
C LEU A 579 -17.91 1.87 2.54
N TYR A 580 -17.49 0.62 2.74
CA TYR A 580 -18.12 -0.53 2.12
C TYR A 580 -18.21 -1.71 3.10
N ARG A 581 -19.12 -2.63 2.80
CA ARG A 581 -19.23 -3.91 3.51
C ARG A 581 -18.58 -5.01 2.68
N PRO A 582 -17.64 -5.81 3.23
CA PRO A 582 -17.03 -6.93 2.51
C PRO A 582 -17.99 -8.13 2.42
N LEU A 583 -17.87 -8.89 1.33
CA LEU A 583 -18.54 -10.18 1.13
C LEU A 583 -17.78 -11.26 1.92
N THR A 584 -18.37 -11.69 3.03
CA THR A 584 -17.75 -12.62 3.98
C THR A 584 -18.57 -13.91 4.12
N PRO A 585 -17.95 -15.09 4.33
CA PRO A 585 -18.69 -16.36 4.43
C PRO A 585 -19.68 -16.43 5.59
N ASP A 586 -19.37 -15.73 6.68
CA ASP A 586 -20.17 -15.64 7.90
C ASP A 586 -21.15 -14.46 7.89
N ASN A 587 -21.25 -13.74 6.77
CA ASN A 587 -22.06 -12.53 6.61
C ASN A 587 -21.82 -11.51 7.74
N ALA A 588 -20.56 -11.35 8.16
CA ALA A 588 -20.17 -10.47 9.24
C ALA A 588 -20.72 -9.04 9.03
N ASP A 589 -21.23 -8.44 10.12
CA ASP A 589 -21.67 -7.04 10.12
C ASP A 589 -20.50 -6.11 10.42
N ILE A 590 -19.65 -5.93 9.41
CA ILE A 590 -18.40 -5.18 9.49
C ILE A 590 -18.30 -4.18 8.35
N LEU A 591 -17.45 -3.16 8.52
CA LEU A 591 -17.15 -2.16 7.50
C LEU A 591 -15.64 -2.03 7.31
N PHE A 592 -15.25 -1.60 6.11
CA PHE A 592 -13.91 -1.12 5.77
C PHE A 592 -14.01 0.16 4.95
N SER A 593 -12.89 0.88 4.84
CA SER A 593 -12.76 2.02 3.94
C SER A 593 -12.07 1.59 2.64
N SER A 594 -12.61 2.00 1.51
CA SER A 594 -11.97 1.87 0.20
C SER A 594 -11.04 3.05 -0.09
N LYS A 595 -10.18 2.89 -1.10
CA LYS A 595 -9.42 3.97 -1.74
C LYS A 595 -10.06 4.33 -3.07
N LEU A 596 -10.52 5.57 -3.22
CA LEU A 596 -11.16 6.10 -4.42
C LEU A 596 -10.18 6.90 -5.27
N THR A 597 -10.02 6.51 -6.53
CA THR A 597 -9.13 7.17 -7.49
C THR A 597 -9.95 7.86 -8.58
N ILE A 598 -9.71 9.15 -8.81
CA ILE A 598 -10.43 10.00 -9.75
C ILE A 598 -9.46 10.63 -10.74
N ASN A 599 -9.76 10.51 -12.04
CA ASN A 599 -9.04 11.23 -13.09
C ASN A 599 -9.83 12.49 -13.49
N PRO A 600 -9.37 13.70 -13.10
CA PRO A 600 -10.11 14.93 -13.37
C PRO A 600 -10.18 15.32 -14.86
N ALA A 601 -9.39 14.70 -15.75
CA ALA A 601 -9.44 14.97 -17.19
C ALA A 601 -10.74 14.47 -17.87
N ASN A 602 -11.51 13.62 -17.20
CA ASN A 602 -12.80 13.14 -17.68
C ASN A 602 -13.91 14.07 -17.14
N GLU A 603 -13.94 15.31 -17.66
CA GLU A 603 -14.79 16.42 -17.16
C GLU A 603 -16.32 16.19 -17.24
N LEU A 604 -16.79 15.11 -17.88
CA LEU A 604 -18.22 15.01 -18.18
C LEU A 604 -19.13 14.55 -17.04
N GLU A 605 -18.68 13.72 -16.07
CA GLU A 605 -19.53 13.28 -14.95
C GLU A 605 -18.70 12.84 -13.71
N LEU A 606 -18.06 13.78 -12.99
CA LEU A 606 -17.51 13.48 -11.65
C LEU A 606 -18.65 13.42 -10.61
N PRO A 607 -18.73 12.42 -9.70
CA PRO A 607 -17.76 11.34 -9.43
C PRO A 607 -18.20 9.94 -9.95
N ARG A 608 -18.90 9.84 -11.09
CA ARG A 608 -19.32 8.52 -11.63
C ARG A 608 -18.19 7.71 -12.27
N ASP A 609 -17.06 8.34 -12.57
CA ASP A 609 -15.88 7.70 -13.20
C ASP A 609 -14.75 7.36 -12.20
N GLY A 610 -15.03 7.38 -10.89
CA GLY A 610 -14.05 6.98 -9.87
C GLY A 610 -13.85 5.46 -9.79
N THR A 611 -12.62 5.01 -9.52
CA THR A 611 -12.29 3.59 -9.32
C THR A 611 -12.02 3.31 -7.84
N HIS A 612 -12.74 2.37 -7.24
CA HIS A 612 -12.52 1.92 -5.87
C HIS A 612 -11.52 0.77 -5.81
N GLY A 613 -10.52 0.91 -4.94
CA GLY A 613 -9.78 -0.21 -4.36
C GLY A 613 -10.43 -0.60 -3.04
N TYR A 614 -11.11 -1.75 -3.00
CA TYR A 614 -11.73 -2.30 -1.79
C TYR A 614 -10.67 -2.94 -0.90
N GLU A 615 -9.86 -2.08 -0.31
CA GLU A 615 -8.72 -2.44 0.50
C GLU A 615 -9.13 -2.84 1.93
N VAL A 616 -8.36 -3.77 2.48
CA VAL A 616 -8.26 -4.08 3.90
C VAL A 616 -6.81 -3.78 4.24
N THR A 617 -6.57 -2.59 4.78
CA THR A 617 -5.23 -2.09 5.13
C THR A 617 -5.16 -1.86 6.62
N HIS A 618 -4.03 -2.23 7.23
CA HIS A 618 -3.85 -2.13 8.68
C HIS A 618 -3.88 -0.66 9.13
N LEU A 619 -3.24 0.23 8.38
CA LEU A 619 -3.24 1.68 8.67
C LEU A 619 -4.66 2.27 8.79
N ALA A 620 -5.65 1.81 8.01
CA ALA A 620 -7.01 2.34 8.09
C ALA A 620 -7.80 1.83 9.32
N CYS A 621 -7.22 0.95 10.13
CA CYS A 621 -7.88 0.42 11.31
C CYS A 621 -8.08 1.45 12.43
N PHE A 622 -7.35 2.57 12.42
CA PHE A 622 -7.56 3.68 13.36
C PHE A 622 -8.95 4.31 13.25
N LEU A 623 -9.60 4.17 12.08
CA LEU A 623 -10.92 4.74 11.83
C LEU A 623 -11.97 4.31 12.86
N GLY A 624 -11.87 3.08 13.38
CA GLY A 624 -12.78 2.58 14.42
C GLY A 624 -12.77 3.48 15.65
N GLY A 625 -11.59 3.78 16.19
CA GLY A 625 -11.38 4.70 17.30
C GLY A 625 -11.76 6.13 16.96
N MET A 626 -11.38 6.62 15.78
CA MET A 626 -11.73 7.98 15.32
C MET A 626 -13.24 8.20 15.24
N PHE A 627 -13.99 7.29 14.62
CA PHE A 627 -15.45 7.37 14.51
C PHE A 627 -16.13 7.20 15.87
N ALA A 628 -15.71 6.24 16.70
CA ALA A 628 -16.30 6.03 18.02
C ALA A 628 -16.10 7.24 18.95
N MET A 629 -14.88 7.81 18.96
CA MET A 629 -14.58 9.02 19.72
C MET A 629 -15.36 10.22 19.17
N GLY A 630 -15.33 10.43 17.85
CA GLY A 630 -16.10 11.47 17.13
C GLY A 630 -17.59 11.44 17.48
N GLY A 631 -18.19 10.24 17.43
CA GLY A 631 -19.58 9.99 17.79
C GLY A 631 -19.90 10.35 19.24
N LYS A 632 -18.98 10.12 20.18
CA LYS A 632 -19.16 10.56 21.57
C LYS A 632 -19.05 12.07 21.73
N ILE A 633 -18.03 12.69 21.15
CA ILE A 633 -17.77 14.13 21.39
C ILE A 633 -18.77 15.03 20.66
N PHE A 634 -19.39 14.54 19.58
CA PHE A 634 -20.36 15.27 18.77
C PHE A 634 -21.79 14.71 18.81
N ASP A 635 -22.07 13.76 19.72
CA ASP A 635 -23.41 13.21 19.99
C ASP A 635 -24.07 12.53 18.75
N SER A 636 -23.33 11.61 18.13
CA SER A 636 -23.74 10.83 16.96
C SER A 636 -23.64 9.33 17.23
N ASP A 637 -24.80 8.72 17.55
CA ASP A 637 -24.93 7.27 17.75
C ASP A 637 -24.61 6.48 16.46
N GLU A 638 -24.88 7.07 15.28
CA GLU A 638 -24.55 6.47 13.99
C GLU A 638 -23.03 6.33 13.84
N ASP A 639 -22.26 7.38 14.17
CA ASP A 639 -20.80 7.33 14.10
C ASP A 639 -20.22 6.34 15.11
N LEU A 640 -20.85 6.20 16.28
CA LEU A 640 -20.47 5.20 17.26
C LEU A 640 -20.68 3.76 16.76
N ASP A 641 -21.83 3.47 16.11
CA ASP A 641 -22.05 2.14 15.51
C ASP A 641 -21.14 1.88 14.30
N ILE A 642 -20.85 2.90 13.48
CA ILE A 642 -19.86 2.78 12.41
C ILE A 642 -18.48 2.48 12.99
N GLY A 643 -18.06 3.19 14.04
CA GLY A 643 -16.80 2.93 14.75
C GLY A 643 -16.73 1.49 15.27
N ARG A 644 -17.83 0.96 15.82
CA ARG A 644 -17.94 -0.46 16.21
C ARG A 644 -17.71 -1.39 15.02
N ARG A 645 -18.41 -1.19 13.90
CA ARG A 645 -18.36 -2.06 12.70
C ARG A 645 -17.01 -2.01 12.00
N LEU A 646 -16.33 -0.86 12.00
CA LEU A 646 -14.96 -0.70 11.52
C LEU A 646 -13.97 -1.45 12.41
N THR A 647 -14.10 -1.32 13.73
CA THR A 647 -13.25 -2.04 14.70
C THR A 647 -13.45 -3.56 14.59
N ASP A 648 -14.70 -4.01 14.52
CA ASP A 648 -15.03 -5.43 14.27
C ASP A 648 -14.46 -5.92 12.94
N GLY A 649 -14.43 -5.07 11.90
CA GLY A 649 -13.79 -5.36 10.61
C GLY A 649 -12.31 -5.67 10.77
N CYS A 650 -11.57 -4.84 11.49
CA CYS A 650 -10.15 -5.08 11.75
C CYS A 650 -9.90 -6.34 12.58
N VAL A 651 -10.73 -6.61 13.60
CA VAL A 651 -10.66 -7.86 14.37
C VAL A 651 -10.95 -9.07 13.47
N TRP A 652 -11.92 -8.97 12.56
CA TRP A 652 -12.19 -10.00 11.55
C TRP A 652 -11.00 -10.21 10.61
N ALA A 653 -10.34 -9.15 10.17
CA ALA A 653 -9.16 -9.26 9.31
C ALA A 653 -7.96 -9.94 10.01
N TYR A 654 -7.83 -9.78 11.33
CA TYR A 654 -6.87 -10.56 12.12
C TYR A 654 -7.25 -12.04 12.14
N ALA A 655 -8.52 -12.33 12.44
CA ALA A 655 -9.02 -13.70 12.57
C ALA A 655 -9.11 -14.45 11.23
N SER A 656 -9.18 -13.75 10.10
CA SER A 656 -9.29 -14.35 8.77
C SER A 656 -7.98 -14.95 8.26
N MET A 657 -6.84 -14.55 8.84
CA MET A 657 -5.51 -15.01 8.45
C MET A 657 -5.06 -16.21 9.31
N PRO A 658 -4.30 -17.17 8.75
CA PRO A 658 -3.83 -18.35 9.48
C PRO A 658 -2.99 -18.05 10.74
N THR A 659 -2.23 -16.95 10.78
CA THR A 659 -1.48 -16.53 11.97
C THR A 659 -2.36 -15.89 13.06
N GLY A 660 -3.61 -15.55 12.74
CA GLY A 660 -4.43 -14.68 13.58
C GLY A 660 -3.97 -13.22 13.59
N ILE A 661 -3.21 -12.79 12.58
CA ILE A 661 -2.69 -11.43 12.40
C ILE A 661 -3.04 -10.95 10.99
N MET A 662 -3.63 -9.76 10.86
CA MET A 662 -4.01 -9.23 9.54
C MET A 662 -2.78 -8.89 8.69
N ALA A 663 -2.97 -8.92 7.37
CA ALA A 663 -1.99 -8.43 6.42
C ALA A 663 -1.91 -6.89 6.43
N GLU A 664 -0.74 -6.35 6.10
CA GLU A 664 -0.54 -4.91 5.93
C GLU A 664 -1.47 -4.33 4.87
N ILE A 665 -1.55 -4.97 3.69
CA ILE A 665 -2.44 -4.57 2.60
C ILE A 665 -3.01 -5.81 1.92
N ALA A 666 -4.33 -5.86 1.85
CA ALA A 666 -5.09 -6.86 1.13
C ALA A 666 -6.32 -6.23 0.45
N PHE A 667 -6.97 -6.99 -0.43
CA PHE A 667 -8.18 -6.59 -1.13
C PHE A 667 -9.23 -7.68 -0.99
N VAL A 668 -10.48 -7.26 -0.90
CA VAL A 668 -11.64 -8.14 -0.72
C VAL A 668 -12.73 -7.83 -1.73
N THR A 669 -13.62 -8.79 -1.94
CA THR A 669 -14.84 -8.56 -2.72
C THR A 669 -15.83 -7.76 -1.86
N PRO A 670 -16.34 -6.60 -2.30
CA PRO A 670 -17.38 -5.88 -1.57
C PRO A 670 -18.76 -6.47 -1.87
N CYS A 671 -19.72 -6.18 -1.00
CA CYS A 671 -21.14 -6.46 -1.23
C CYS A 671 -21.76 -5.39 -2.14
N LEU A 672 -22.70 -5.79 -3.01
CA LEU A 672 -23.42 -4.86 -3.91
C LEU A 672 -24.14 -3.75 -3.13
N ASN A 673 -24.79 -4.12 -2.03
CA ASN A 673 -25.45 -3.21 -1.11
C ASN A 673 -25.05 -3.59 0.30
N ALA A 674 -24.73 -2.61 1.14
CA ALA A 674 -24.37 -2.85 2.54
C ALA A 674 -25.47 -3.61 3.34
N GLY A 675 -26.73 -3.48 2.94
CA GLY A 675 -27.88 -4.15 3.55
C GLY A 675 -28.16 -5.59 3.07
N SER A 676 -27.66 -6.01 1.90
CA SER A 676 -27.86 -7.36 1.35
C SER A 676 -26.50 -7.97 0.98
N CYS A 677 -25.97 -8.80 1.89
CA CYS A 677 -24.58 -9.25 1.85
C CYS A 677 -24.49 -10.74 2.13
N GLU A 678 -25.31 -11.54 1.44
CA GLU A 678 -25.25 -13.00 1.54
C GLU A 678 -24.04 -13.53 0.76
N TRP A 679 -23.27 -14.42 1.40
CA TRP A 679 -22.13 -15.08 0.79
C TRP A 679 -22.47 -15.68 -0.58
N ASN A 680 -21.65 -15.33 -1.58
CA ASN A 680 -21.74 -15.86 -2.93
C ASN A 680 -20.32 -16.23 -3.41
N GLU A 681 -20.03 -17.53 -3.41
CA GLU A 681 -18.73 -18.07 -3.82
C GLU A 681 -18.41 -17.77 -5.28
N THR A 682 -19.41 -17.82 -6.18
CA THR A 682 -19.22 -17.51 -7.59
C THR A 682 -18.84 -16.05 -7.80
N ALA A 683 -19.50 -15.12 -7.08
CA ALA A 683 -19.16 -13.70 -7.14
C ALA A 683 -17.73 -13.43 -6.67
N TRP A 684 -17.28 -14.11 -5.60
CA TRP A 684 -15.90 -14.04 -5.12
C TRP A 684 -14.91 -14.61 -6.15
N HIS A 685 -15.19 -15.76 -6.76
CA HIS A 685 -14.33 -16.36 -7.79
C HIS A 685 -14.21 -15.48 -9.04
N LEU A 686 -15.31 -14.88 -9.48
CA LEU A 686 -15.31 -13.90 -10.56
C LEU A 686 -14.54 -12.62 -10.18
N ALA A 687 -14.51 -12.23 -8.90
CA ALA A 687 -13.69 -11.10 -8.43
C ALA A 687 -12.18 -11.42 -8.38
N ILE A 688 -11.80 -12.68 -8.14
CA ILE A 688 -10.40 -13.14 -8.22
C ILE A 688 -9.88 -13.13 -9.66
N ASP A 689 -10.75 -13.45 -10.61
CA ASP A 689 -10.40 -13.45 -12.02
C ASP A 689 -10.81 -12.14 -12.71
N PRO A 690 -9.86 -11.23 -13.03
CA PRO A 690 -10.20 -9.97 -13.68
C PRO A 690 -10.67 -10.13 -15.15
N ASN A 691 -10.47 -11.29 -15.78
CA ASN A 691 -10.76 -11.51 -17.21
C ASN A 691 -11.22 -12.96 -17.53
N PRO A 692 -12.30 -13.48 -16.92
CA PRO A 692 -12.79 -14.84 -17.14
C PRO A 692 -13.12 -15.12 -18.62
N ARG A 693 -13.82 -14.21 -19.31
CA ARG A 693 -14.13 -14.34 -20.76
C ARG A 693 -12.89 -14.50 -21.62
N MET A 694 -11.84 -13.71 -21.36
CA MET A 694 -10.59 -13.82 -22.11
C MET A 694 -9.96 -15.21 -21.94
N ARG A 695 -10.09 -15.85 -20.77
CA ARG A 695 -9.58 -17.22 -20.56
C ARG A 695 -10.43 -18.26 -21.26
N GLU A 696 -11.75 -18.07 -21.28
CA GLU A 696 -12.66 -18.91 -22.06
C GLU A 696 -12.30 -18.82 -23.55
N ASP A 697 -12.19 -17.62 -24.11
CA ASP A 697 -11.78 -17.38 -25.50
C ASP A 697 -10.40 -18.00 -25.80
N GLN A 698 -9.43 -17.85 -24.89
CA GLN A 698 -8.09 -18.45 -25.03
C GLN A 698 -8.14 -19.98 -25.00
N MET A 699 -9.01 -20.58 -24.18
CA MET A 699 -9.21 -22.03 -24.10
C MET A 699 -9.87 -22.57 -25.36
N GLU A 700 -10.89 -21.89 -25.87
CA GLU A 700 -11.51 -22.24 -27.16
C GLU A 700 -10.50 -22.20 -28.30
N ALA A 701 -9.74 -21.10 -28.42
CA ALA A 701 -8.68 -20.97 -29.41
C ALA A 701 -7.57 -22.02 -29.23
N TYR A 702 -7.31 -22.46 -27.99
CA TYR A 702 -6.38 -23.57 -27.72
C TYR A 702 -6.92 -24.91 -28.22
N ILE A 703 -8.21 -25.19 -28.00
CA ILE A 703 -8.85 -26.44 -28.47
C ILE A 703 -8.77 -26.53 -29.99
N GLU A 704 -9.01 -25.42 -30.70
CA GLU A 704 -8.87 -25.35 -32.16
C GLU A 704 -7.42 -25.59 -32.60
N ARG A 705 -6.45 -24.87 -32.02
CA ARG A 705 -5.02 -25.07 -32.33
C ARG A 705 -4.56 -26.50 -32.01
N LEU A 706 -5.07 -27.10 -30.94
CA LEU A 706 -4.74 -28.47 -30.56
C LEU A 706 -5.31 -29.49 -31.55
N ALA A 707 -6.53 -29.25 -32.06
CA ALA A 707 -7.13 -30.09 -33.10
C ALA A 707 -6.31 -30.00 -34.40
N GLN A 708 -5.94 -28.79 -34.82
CA GLN A 708 -5.11 -28.58 -36.01
C GLN A 708 -3.72 -29.23 -35.83
N TRP A 709 -3.07 -29.00 -34.70
CA TRP A 709 -1.78 -29.60 -34.39
C TRP A 709 -1.80 -31.14 -34.44
N LYS A 710 -2.90 -31.78 -33.98
CA LYS A 710 -3.04 -33.24 -34.08
C LYS A 710 -3.09 -33.71 -35.54
N ILE A 711 -3.76 -32.96 -36.41
CA ILE A 711 -3.83 -33.25 -37.85
C ILE A 711 -2.42 -33.09 -38.47
N ASP A 712 -1.78 -31.95 -38.24
CA ASP A 712 -0.46 -31.64 -38.80
C ASP A 712 0.61 -32.63 -38.31
N LYS A 713 0.54 -33.02 -37.03
CA LYS A 713 1.42 -34.05 -36.46
C LYS A 713 1.19 -35.42 -37.11
N ASP A 714 -0.06 -35.85 -37.28
CA ASP A 714 -0.36 -37.14 -37.89
C ASP A 714 0.06 -37.15 -39.37
N GLU A 715 -0.06 -36.02 -40.06
CA GLU A 715 0.43 -35.84 -41.44
C GLU A 715 1.97 -35.92 -41.51
N ALA A 716 2.67 -35.18 -40.66
CA ALA A 716 4.14 -35.22 -40.57
C ALA A 716 4.67 -36.64 -40.26
N LEU A 717 4.05 -37.35 -39.32
CA LEU A 717 4.42 -38.74 -38.99
C LEU A 717 4.15 -39.71 -40.14
N ARG A 718 3.07 -39.50 -40.91
CA ARG A 718 2.81 -40.31 -42.12
C ARG A 718 3.83 -40.05 -43.21
N ALA A 719 4.19 -38.78 -43.42
CA ALA A 719 5.23 -38.41 -44.38
C ALA A 719 6.58 -39.03 -44.01
N GLU A 720 6.97 -38.96 -42.74
CA GLU A 720 8.18 -39.60 -42.23
C GLU A 720 8.16 -41.13 -42.42
N ALA A 721 7.03 -41.79 -42.14
CA ALA A 721 6.88 -43.23 -42.34
C ALA A 721 6.99 -43.64 -43.82
N VAL A 722 6.43 -42.84 -44.73
CA VAL A 722 6.56 -43.05 -46.18
C VAL A 722 8.02 -42.90 -46.64
N LEU A 723 8.73 -41.88 -46.13
CA LEU A 723 10.15 -41.69 -46.42
C LEU A 723 11.01 -42.84 -45.88
N GLN A 724 10.72 -43.34 -44.68
CA GLN A 724 11.40 -44.51 -44.11
C GLN A 724 11.15 -45.79 -44.91
N GLN A 725 9.90 -46.04 -45.30
CA GLN A 725 9.56 -47.21 -46.13
C GLN A 725 10.26 -47.13 -47.51
N ALA A 726 10.29 -45.95 -48.15
CA ALA A 726 11.03 -45.75 -49.39
C ALA A 726 12.53 -46.03 -49.22
N ALA A 727 13.13 -45.58 -48.12
CA ALA A 727 14.53 -45.87 -47.81
C ALA A 727 14.81 -47.37 -47.60
N GLU A 728 13.89 -48.10 -46.94
CA GLU A 728 13.99 -49.55 -46.75
C GLU A 728 13.87 -50.33 -48.08
N GLU A 729 12.95 -49.93 -48.97
CA GLU A 729 12.73 -50.58 -50.26
C GLU A 729 13.89 -50.31 -51.26
N LEU A 730 14.56 -49.17 -51.17
CA LEU A 730 15.68 -48.78 -52.05
C LEU A 730 17.06 -49.27 -51.57
N GLY A 731 17.18 -49.76 -50.33
CA GLY A 731 18.44 -50.27 -49.79
C GLY A 731 19.55 -49.22 -49.57
N THR A 732 19.21 -47.93 -49.69
CA THR A 732 20.10 -46.79 -49.42
C THR A 732 19.35 -45.71 -48.65
N PRO A 733 19.97 -45.07 -47.65
CA PRO A 733 19.30 -44.01 -46.89
C PRO A 733 18.98 -42.84 -47.81
N VAL A 734 17.70 -42.45 -47.90
CA VAL A 734 17.28 -41.23 -48.60
C VAL A 734 17.71 -40.05 -47.73
N THR A 735 18.80 -39.38 -48.11
CA THR A 735 19.23 -38.13 -47.48
C THR A 735 18.85 -36.96 -48.38
N HIS A 736 18.18 -35.96 -47.82
CA HIS A 736 17.75 -34.76 -48.53
C HIS A 736 18.90 -34.05 -49.25
N ALA A 737 18.59 -33.50 -50.43
CA ALA A 737 19.50 -32.63 -51.16
C ALA A 737 19.89 -31.43 -50.29
N GLN A 738 21.16 -31.36 -49.90
CA GLN A 738 21.69 -30.21 -49.18
C GLN A 738 21.58 -28.97 -50.04
N ASP A 739 20.88 -27.96 -49.54
CA ASP A 739 20.92 -26.62 -50.09
C ASP A 739 22.37 -26.14 -50.15
N SER A 740 22.81 -25.84 -51.37
CA SER A 740 24.15 -25.40 -51.70
C SER A 740 24.55 -24.14 -50.94
N LYS A 741 25.44 -24.26 -49.96
CA LYS A 741 26.24 -23.13 -49.45
C LYS A 741 27.15 -22.60 -50.58
N PRO A 742 27.22 -21.29 -50.85
CA PRO A 742 28.24 -20.75 -51.74
C PRO A 742 29.63 -20.82 -51.08
N HIS A 743 30.61 -21.40 -51.78
CA HIS A 743 32.01 -21.47 -51.37
C HIS A 743 32.78 -20.14 -51.59
N PRO A 744 33.92 -19.93 -50.87
CA PRO A 744 34.59 -18.65 -50.74
C PRO A 744 35.62 -18.40 -51.85
N LYS A 745 35.89 -17.12 -52.18
CA LYS A 745 37.13 -16.72 -52.86
C LYS A 745 37.81 -15.53 -52.16
N SER A 746 39.09 -15.76 -51.90
CA SER A 746 40.08 -14.92 -51.25
C SER A 746 40.45 -13.66 -52.03
N GLY A 747 40.59 -12.53 -51.31
CA GLY A 747 41.25 -11.31 -51.76
C GLY A 747 41.22 -10.23 -50.66
N VAL A 748 42.32 -10.09 -49.93
CA VAL A 748 42.59 -9.15 -48.82
C VAL A 748 43.34 -7.91 -49.37
N PRO A 749 43.45 -6.72 -48.71
CA PRO A 749 42.70 -6.10 -47.61
C PRO A 749 42.16 -4.68 -47.94
N GLN A 750 41.18 -4.16 -47.20
CA GLN A 750 41.36 -2.95 -46.34
C GLN A 750 40.05 -2.33 -45.81
N ARG A 751 40.12 -2.03 -44.50
CA ARG A 751 39.47 -0.97 -43.72
C ARG A 751 38.04 -1.19 -43.20
N ASP A 752 38.03 -1.54 -41.90
CA ASP A 752 37.30 -0.93 -40.78
C ASP A 752 35.79 -0.63 -40.93
N ARG A 753 34.96 -1.33 -40.14
CA ARG A 753 34.27 -0.81 -38.92
C ARG A 753 33.05 -1.67 -38.53
N ASP A 754 32.96 -1.95 -37.24
CA ASP A 754 31.76 -2.41 -36.53
C ASP A 754 30.68 -1.32 -36.42
N ASP A 755 29.42 -1.65 -36.74
CA ASP A 755 28.21 -1.61 -35.88
C ASP A 755 27.09 -2.31 -36.70
N GLY A 756 26.17 -3.12 -36.15
CA GLY A 756 25.19 -2.78 -35.13
C GLY A 756 23.80 -2.59 -35.79
N SER A 757 22.78 -3.27 -35.27
CA SER A 757 21.33 -3.09 -35.52
C SER A 757 20.68 -3.81 -36.74
N MET A 758 19.87 -4.82 -36.43
CA MET A 758 18.65 -5.14 -37.18
C MET A 758 17.51 -4.34 -36.56
N GLY A 759 16.85 -3.54 -37.39
CA GLY A 759 15.58 -2.90 -37.08
C GLY A 759 14.43 -3.91 -37.04
N ARG A 760 13.41 -3.54 -36.28
CA ARG A 760 12.03 -4.00 -36.50
C ARG A 760 11.53 -3.35 -37.78
N GLU A 761 10.86 -4.14 -38.62
CA GLU A 761 9.88 -3.62 -39.56
C GLU A 761 8.49 -4.07 -39.11
N ASP A 762 7.57 -3.14 -39.30
CA ASP A 762 6.20 -3.08 -38.83
C ASP A 762 5.25 -4.02 -39.59
N ASP A 763 4.15 -4.39 -38.92
CA ASP A 763 2.98 -5.02 -39.51
C ASP A 763 2.13 -4.00 -40.30
N VAL A 764 1.79 -4.36 -41.54
CA VAL A 764 0.70 -3.78 -42.35
C VAL A 764 -0.06 -4.94 -43.03
N PRO A 765 -1.40 -4.91 -43.13
CA PRO A 765 -2.23 -6.11 -43.03
C PRO A 765 -2.47 -6.81 -44.37
N TYR A 766 -2.37 -8.14 -44.40
CA TYR A 766 -2.72 -8.91 -45.60
C TYR A 766 -4.17 -9.41 -45.57
N ARG A 767 -4.97 -8.68 -46.32
CA ARG A 767 -6.20 -9.05 -47.04
C ARG A 767 -6.40 -10.57 -47.20
N ALA A 768 -7.46 -11.08 -46.59
CA ALA A 768 -8.03 -12.38 -46.91
C ALA A 768 -8.50 -12.41 -48.38
N GLY A 769 -8.03 -13.40 -49.12
CA GLY A 769 -8.44 -13.63 -50.49
C GLY A 769 -7.81 -14.87 -51.08
N ARG A 770 -8.29 -16.06 -50.70
CA ARG A 770 -8.18 -17.26 -51.54
C ARG A 770 -9.28 -18.27 -51.22
N THR A 771 -10.34 -18.15 -52.02
CA THR A 771 -11.05 -19.24 -52.71
C THR A 771 -11.04 -20.61 -52.05
N LYS A 772 -12.22 -20.98 -51.51
CA LYS A 772 -12.72 -22.36 -51.41
C LYS A 772 -12.36 -23.17 -52.66
N ARG A 773 -11.69 -24.31 -52.49
CA ARG A 773 -11.85 -25.46 -53.39
C ARG A 773 -12.38 -26.63 -52.57
N ASN A 774 -13.66 -26.91 -52.80
CA ASN A 774 -14.27 -28.20 -52.53
C ASN A 774 -13.48 -29.27 -53.28
N ILE A 775 -13.08 -30.32 -52.59
CA ILE A 775 -12.86 -31.64 -53.20
C ILE A 775 -13.61 -32.64 -52.32
N ASP A 776 -14.66 -33.21 -52.90
CA ASP A 776 -15.47 -34.29 -52.34
C ASP A 776 -14.65 -35.59 -52.19
N PRO A 777 -15.06 -36.53 -51.33
CA PRO A 777 -14.29 -37.71 -50.99
C PRO A 777 -14.39 -38.76 -52.09
N VAL A 778 -13.27 -39.15 -52.69
CA VAL A 778 -13.22 -40.31 -53.59
C VAL A 778 -12.78 -41.54 -52.82
N SER A 779 -13.64 -42.54 -52.91
CA SER A 779 -13.55 -43.90 -52.42
C SER A 779 -12.21 -44.58 -52.69
N GLY A 780 -11.83 -45.45 -51.77
CA GLY A 780 -10.70 -46.35 -51.95
C GLY A 780 -10.83 -47.22 -53.20
N ASP A 781 -9.73 -47.34 -53.91
CA ASP A 781 -9.34 -48.56 -54.59
C ASP A 781 -7.92 -48.89 -54.12
N THR A 782 -7.83 -49.99 -53.37
CA THR A 782 -6.57 -50.68 -53.07
C THR A 782 -5.98 -51.19 -54.39
N LEU A 783 -5.04 -50.45 -54.97
CA LEU A 783 -4.14 -50.99 -55.98
C LEU A 783 -2.96 -51.63 -55.25
N ALA A 784 -2.95 -52.96 -55.22
CA ALA A 784 -1.78 -53.73 -54.83
C ALA A 784 -0.58 -53.26 -55.67
N PHE A 785 0.47 -52.78 -55.00
CA PHE A 785 1.70 -52.36 -55.63
C PHE A 785 2.52 -53.61 -55.99
N ASP A 786 2.78 -53.81 -57.27
CA ASP A 786 3.75 -54.79 -57.78
C ASP A 786 5.02 -54.03 -58.22
N PRO A 787 6.10 -54.05 -57.42
CA PRO A 787 7.33 -53.31 -57.72
C PRO A 787 8.05 -53.83 -58.97
N SER A 788 7.67 -55.01 -59.48
CA SER A 788 8.35 -55.63 -60.63
C SER A 788 7.93 -55.05 -61.98
N LEU A 789 6.96 -54.12 -62.01
CA LEU A 789 6.41 -53.52 -63.23
C LEU A 789 6.88 -52.09 -63.52
N LEU A 790 7.70 -51.49 -62.67
CA LEU A 790 8.25 -50.15 -62.90
C LEU A 790 9.74 -50.24 -63.19
N ASN A 791 10.19 -49.60 -64.27
CA ASN A 791 11.62 -49.38 -64.50
C ASN A 791 12.14 -48.36 -63.48
N GLN A 792 13.45 -48.34 -63.27
CA GLN A 792 14.12 -47.51 -62.28
C GLN A 792 13.79 -46.01 -62.46
N GLU A 793 13.61 -45.55 -63.70
CA GLU A 793 13.17 -44.19 -64.03
C GLU A 793 11.74 -43.86 -63.55
N ALA A 794 10.80 -44.81 -63.62
CA ALA A 794 9.43 -44.57 -63.17
C ALA A 794 9.31 -44.57 -61.64
N ILE A 795 10.23 -45.22 -60.94
CA ILE A 795 10.39 -45.11 -59.48
C ILE A 795 10.99 -43.75 -59.13
N GLU A 796 12.05 -43.33 -59.82
CA GLU A 796 12.68 -42.01 -59.63
C GLU A 796 11.75 -40.84 -59.96
N GLU A 797 10.92 -40.93 -61.00
CA GLU A 797 9.95 -39.88 -61.35
C GLU A 797 8.77 -39.81 -60.36
N LYS A 798 8.38 -40.94 -59.77
CA LYS A 798 7.38 -40.97 -58.70
C LYS A 798 7.95 -40.40 -57.39
N ILE A 799 9.21 -40.70 -57.08
CA ILE A 799 9.96 -40.06 -55.99
C ILE A 799 10.05 -38.57 -56.25
N ARG A 800 10.37 -38.11 -57.47
CA ARG A 800 10.40 -36.69 -57.82
C ARG A 800 9.04 -36.00 -57.72
N GLN A 801 7.95 -36.70 -58.04
CA GLN A 801 6.59 -36.20 -57.83
C GLN A 801 6.23 -36.14 -56.34
N MET A 802 6.67 -37.11 -55.54
CA MET A 802 6.52 -37.10 -54.08
C MET A 802 7.39 -36.01 -53.41
N ASP A 803 8.58 -35.75 -53.94
CA ASP A 803 9.53 -34.70 -53.51
C ASP A 803 9.05 -33.30 -53.96
N GLU A 804 8.35 -33.19 -55.11
CA GLU A 804 7.68 -31.95 -55.56
C GLU A 804 6.37 -31.65 -54.81
N GLU A 805 5.71 -32.67 -54.23
CA GLU A 805 4.46 -32.52 -53.45
C GLU A 805 4.72 -32.26 -51.95
N TYR A 806 5.87 -32.71 -51.41
CA TYR A 806 6.28 -32.54 -50.00
C TYR A 806 7.54 -31.66 -49.86
N PHE A 807 7.39 -30.35 -50.06
CA PHE A 807 8.48 -29.39 -49.81
C PHE A 807 8.65 -29.13 -48.29
N GLY A 808 9.57 -29.86 -47.65
CA GLY A 808 10.10 -29.60 -46.31
C GLY A 808 10.33 -30.88 -45.49
N GLU A 809 11.36 -30.92 -44.63
CA GLU A 809 11.46 -31.96 -43.60
C GLU A 809 10.15 -31.96 -42.79
N PRO A 810 9.52 -33.12 -42.49
CA PRO A 810 8.34 -33.16 -41.63
C PRO A 810 8.75 -32.83 -40.19
N GLU A 811 9.01 -31.56 -39.90
CA GLU A 811 9.15 -31.09 -38.55
C GLU A 811 7.78 -31.16 -37.88
N VAL A 812 7.62 -32.10 -36.94
CA VAL A 812 6.42 -32.17 -36.11
C VAL A 812 6.25 -30.80 -35.43
N PRO A 813 5.16 -30.06 -35.71
CA PRO A 813 5.00 -28.74 -35.14
C PRO A 813 5.02 -28.81 -33.61
N SER A 814 5.48 -27.75 -32.95
CA SER A 814 5.48 -27.71 -31.49
C SER A 814 4.05 -27.76 -30.95
N LYS A 815 3.80 -28.57 -29.91
CA LYS A 815 2.47 -28.68 -29.31
C LYS A 815 2.05 -27.32 -28.74
N PRO A 816 0.83 -26.82 -29.04
CA PRO A 816 0.38 -25.54 -28.50
C PRO A 816 0.34 -25.58 -26.97
N HIS A 817 0.68 -24.45 -26.33
CA HIS A 817 0.60 -24.30 -24.89
C HIS A 817 -0.86 -24.20 -24.43
N ARG A 818 -1.23 -24.96 -23.39
CA ARG A 818 -2.58 -24.94 -22.81
C ARG A 818 -2.71 -23.74 -21.86
N PRO A 819 -3.62 -22.78 -22.11
CA PRO A 819 -3.92 -21.73 -21.14
C PRO A 819 -4.67 -22.30 -19.93
N GLN A 820 -4.75 -21.54 -18.84
CA GLN A 820 -5.56 -21.93 -17.67
C GLN A 820 -7.04 -21.62 -17.91
N THR A 821 -7.92 -22.50 -17.45
CA THR A 821 -9.36 -22.18 -17.30
C THR A 821 -9.59 -21.16 -16.19
N HIS A 822 -10.78 -20.55 -16.13
CA HIS A 822 -11.21 -19.71 -15.01
C HIS A 822 -11.06 -20.45 -13.66
N GLU A 823 -11.63 -21.66 -13.54
CA GLU A 823 -11.56 -22.47 -12.33
C GLU A 823 -10.13 -22.80 -11.91
N GLU A 824 -9.27 -23.18 -12.86
CA GLU A 824 -7.85 -23.47 -12.58
C GLU A 824 -7.10 -22.21 -12.14
N PHE A 825 -7.38 -21.06 -12.76
CA PHE A 825 -6.76 -19.78 -12.38
C PHE A 825 -7.17 -19.37 -10.97
N VAL A 826 -8.46 -19.43 -10.65
CA VAL A 826 -8.99 -19.09 -9.32
C VAL A 826 -8.41 -20.04 -8.27
N ALA A 827 -8.44 -21.35 -8.51
CA ALA A 827 -7.87 -22.34 -7.59
C ALA A 827 -6.36 -22.15 -7.37
N ASP A 828 -5.62 -21.78 -8.42
CA ASP A 828 -4.20 -21.46 -8.32
C ASP A 828 -3.95 -20.19 -7.52
N ARG A 829 -4.76 -19.14 -7.71
CA ARG A 829 -4.69 -17.89 -6.95
C ARG A 829 -5.00 -18.07 -5.49
N ILE A 830 -6.06 -18.81 -5.15
CA ILE A 830 -6.42 -19.12 -3.75
C ILE A 830 -5.27 -19.87 -3.08
N ARG A 831 -4.76 -20.93 -3.71
CA ARG A 831 -3.71 -21.78 -3.14
C ARG A 831 -2.37 -21.05 -3.03
N ASN A 832 -1.89 -20.44 -4.10
CA ASN A 832 -0.54 -19.85 -4.12
C ASN A 832 -0.51 -18.49 -3.42
N GLY A 833 -1.61 -17.75 -3.50
CA GLY A 833 -1.82 -16.47 -2.83
C GLY A 833 -2.22 -16.59 -1.36
N GLY A 834 -2.52 -17.80 -0.87
CA GLY A 834 -2.98 -18.01 0.51
C GLY A 834 -4.20 -17.13 0.83
N LEU A 835 -5.18 -17.10 -0.07
CA LEU A 835 -6.32 -16.19 0.03
C LEU A 835 -7.42 -16.81 0.91
N PRO A 836 -7.76 -16.23 2.06
CA PRO A 836 -8.95 -16.62 2.78
C PRO A 836 -10.22 -16.29 1.96
N PRO A 837 -11.34 -16.97 2.22
CA PRO A 837 -12.62 -16.64 1.59
C PRO A 837 -12.97 -15.14 1.69
N GLY A 838 -13.37 -14.55 0.56
CA GLY A 838 -13.70 -13.13 0.44
C GLY A 838 -12.52 -12.25 -0.01
N TYR A 839 -11.28 -12.71 0.15
CA TYR A 839 -10.09 -11.99 -0.30
C TYR A 839 -9.81 -12.23 -1.78
N THR A 840 -9.57 -11.17 -2.53
CA THR A 840 -9.17 -11.23 -3.95
C THR A 840 -7.66 -11.17 -4.10
N GLN A 841 -6.97 -10.50 -3.18
CA GLN A 841 -5.51 -10.34 -3.21
C GLN A 841 -4.94 -10.03 -1.83
N VAL A 842 -3.73 -10.50 -1.55
CA VAL A 842 -2.88 -10.01 -0.45
C VAL A 842 -1.63 -9.42 -1.09
N THR A 843 -1.55 -8.09 -1.14
CA THR A 843 -0.44 -7.39 -1.82
C THR A 843 0.77 -7.23 -0.91
N SER A 844 0.55 -7.00 0.38
CA SER A 844 1.60 -6.99 1.40
C SER A 844 1.19 -7.91 2.54
N ASN A 845 1.84 -9.07 2.63
CA ASN A 845 1.60 -10.04 3.70
C ASN A 845 2.49 -9.84 4.92
N ALA A 846 3.03 -8.64 5.08
CA ALA A 846 3.78 -8.22 6.25
C ALA A 846 2.86 -7.91 7.43
N TYR A 847 3.39 -8.00 8.65
CA TYR A 847 2.90 -7.31 9.82
C TYR A 847 4.09 -6.62 10.49
N GLN A 848 4.07 -5.29 10.49
CA GLN A 848 5.19 -4.44 10.91
C GLN A 848 5.15 -4.06 12.39
N LEU A 849 4.46 -4.85 13.22
CA LEU A 849 4.25 -4.56 14.65
C LEU A 849 3.30 -3.37 14.90
N ARG A 850 2.46 -3.02 13.92
CA ARG A 850 1.63 -1.81 13.96
C ARG A 850 0.43 -1.87 14.93
N PRO A 851 -0.04 -0.72 15.45
CA PRO A 851 -1.01 -0.63 16.55
C PRO A 851 -2.48 -0.40 16.17
N GLU A 852 -2.79 0.04 14.96
CA GLU A 852 -4.05 0.75 14.61
C GLU A 852 -5.30 -0.09 14.90
N ALA A 853 -5.22 -1.42 14.75
CA ALA A 853 -6.30 -2.33 15.12
C ALA A 853 -6.49 -2.44 16.65
N ILE A 854 -5.42 -2.54 17.44
CA ILE A 854 -5.52 -2.62 18.90
C ILE A 854 -5.89 -1.26 19.52
N GLU A 855 -5.48 -0.15 18.89
CA GLU A 855 -5.93 1.20 19.22
C GLU A 855 -7.46 1.28 19.19
N SER A 856 -8.09 0.91 18.08
CA SER A 856 -9.55 0.96 17.93
C SER A 856 -10.26 0.03 18.91
N VAL A 857 -9.70 -1.15 19.19
CA VAL A 857 -10.22 -2.07 20.23
C VAL A 857 -10.17 -1.42 21.61
N TRP A 858 -9.09 -0.70 21.94
CA TRP A 858 -8.98 0.04 23.18
C TRP A 858 -10.01 1.18 23.29
N TYR A 859 -10.15 2.01 22.25
CA TYR A 859 -11.20 3.05 22.23
C TYR A 859 -12.59 2.45 22.41
N MET A 860 -12.92 1.36 21.70
CA MET A 860 -14.22 0.70 21.83
C MET A 860 -14.47 0.17 23.25
N TYR A 861 -13.48 -0.46 23.88
CA TYR A 861 -13.60 -0.88 25.29
C TYR A 861 -13.84 0.31 26.21
N ARG A 862 -13.03 1.37 26.07
CA ARG A 862 -13.09 2.55 26.92
C ARG A 862 -14.42 3.31 26.76
N ILE A 863 -14.94 3.40 25.55
CA ILE A 863 -16.17 4.14 25.24
C ILE A 863 -17.43 3.35 25.62
N THR A 864 -17.43 2.03 25.43
CA THR A 864 -18.64 1.20 25.60
C THR A 864 -18.71 0.50 26.94
N GLY A 865 -17.57 0.20 27.57
CA GLY A 865 -17.48 -0.67 28.73
C GLY A 865 -17.69 -2.16 28.44
N ASP A 866 -17.84 -2.55 27.16
CA ASP A 866 -18.10 -3.93 26.78
C ASP A 866 -16.83 -4.79 26.91
N PRO A 867 -16.80 -5.79 27.83
CA PRO A 867 -15.64 -6.64 28.05
C PRO A 867 -15.30 -7.54 26.86
N THR A 868 -16.19 -7.70 25.87
CA THR A 868 -15.86 -8.47 24.66
C THR A 868 -14.69 -7.87 23.88
N TRP A 869 -14.48 -6.54 23.96
CA TRP A 869 -13.32 -5.87 23.37
C TRP A 869 -12.00 -6.30 24.03
N GLN A 870 -12.00 -6.48 25.34
CA GLN A 870 -10.85 -7.03 26.06
C GLN A 870 -10.53 -8.46 25.63
N GLU A 871 -11.56 -9.29 25.40
CA GLU A 871 -11.35 -10.66 24.90
C GLU A 871 -10.87 -10.70 23.45
N LYS A 872 -11.37 -9.80 22.59
CA LYS A 872 -10.86 -9.64 21.21
C LYS A 872 -9.39 -9.21 21.22
N GLY A 873 -9.06 -8.18 22.00
CA GLY A 873 -7.68 -7.71 22.16
C GLY A 873 -6.76 -8.77 22.76
N TRP A 874 -7.23 -9.55 23.74
CA TRP A 874 -6.43 -10.65 24.29
C TRP A 874 -6.12 -11.74 23.26
N LYS A 875 -7.07 -12.08 22.39
CA LYS A 875 -6.82 -13.02 21.29
C LYS A 875 -5.80 -12.45 20.28
N MET A 876 -5.91 -11.17 19.95
CA MET A 876 -4.93 -10.48 19.10
C MET A 876 -3.54 -10.53 19.74
N TRP A 877 -3.44 -10.24 21.04
CA TRP A 877 -2.20 -10.33 21.82
C TRP A 877 -1.55 -11.71 21.71
N GLN A 878 -2.31 -12.77 21.97
CA GLN A 878 -1.83 -14.15 21.90
C GLN A 878 -1.29 -14.50 20.50
N SER A 879 -2.02 -14.13 19.45
CA SER A 879 -1.59 -14.33 18.06
C SER A 879 -0.33 -13.54 17.74
N VAL A 880 -0.27 -12.27 18.13
CA VAL A 880 0.88 -11.38 17.89
C VAL A 880 2.14 -11.95 18.56
N ILE A 881 2.11 -12.15 19.88
CA ILE A 881 3.30 -12.60 20.63
C ILE A 881 3.77 -14.00 20.20
N ALA A 882 2.85 -14.89 19.82
CA ALA A 882 3.21 -16.22 19.31
C ALA A 882 4.07 -16.18 18.05
N HIS A 883 3.98 -15.12 17.24
CA HIS A 883 4.65 -15.05 15.94
C HIS A 883 5.71 -13.95 15.83
N VAL A 884 5.63 -12.88 16.62
CA VAL A 884 6.60 -11.76 16.51
C VAL A 884 7.79 -11.89 17.47
N ARG A 885 7.69 -12.73 18.51
CA ARG A 885 8.79 -12.94 19.46
C ARG A 885 9.98 -13.63 18.78
N ASN A 886 11.12 -12.94 18.76
CA ASN A 886 12.39 -13.38 18.15
C ASN A 886 13.54 -13.12 19.13
N ASN A 887 13.70 -14.01 20.11
CA ASN A 887 14.58 -13.80 21.26
C ASN A 887 15.99 -13.31 20.85
N PRO A 888 16.52 -12.26 21.51
CA PRO A 888 16.02 -11.62 22.73
C PRO A 888 15.01 -10.47 22.51
N ALA A 889 14.45 -10.27 21.32
CA ALA A 889 13.57 -9.14 20.99
C ALA A 889 12.25 -9.55 20.31
N HIS A 890 11.56 -8.59 19.69
CA HIS A 890 10.42 -8.79 18.80
C HIS A 890 10.75 -8.27 17.42
N SER A 891 10.19 -8.88 16.39
CA SER A 891 10.52 -8.55 15.00
C SER A 891 9.28 -8.58 14.15
N ALA A 892 9.15 -7.59 13.27
CA ALA A 892 8.17 -7.60 12.20
C ALA A 892 8.22 -8.95 11.46
N ILE A 893 7.08 -9.38 10.93
CA ILE A 893 6.95 -10.68 10.26
C ILE A 893 6.42 -10.50 8.84
N ASN A 894 6.68 -11.48 8.01
CA ASN A 894 6.04 -11.62 6.72
C ASN A 894 5.41 -13.00 6.59
N GLY A 895 4.35 -13.12 5.79
CA GLY A 895 3.70 -14.40 5.52
C GLY A 895 2.53 -14.68 6.46
N VAL A 896 1.84 -13.63 6.93
CA VAL A 896 0.68 -13.80 7.83
C VAL A 896 -0.43 -14.66 7.23
N ASN A 897 -0.52 -14.70 5.90
CA ASN A 897 -1.49 -15.48 5.15
C ASN A 897 -1.07 -16.93 4.85
N ASP A 898 0.16 -17.34 5.21
CA ASP A 898 0.70 -18.68 4.93
C ASP A 898 1.78 -19.05 5.94
N LEU A 899 1.43 -19.88 6.93
CA LEU A 899 2.34 -20.34 7.98
C LEU A 899 3.60 -21.03 7.46
N THR A 900 3.56 -21.63 6.26
CA THR A 900 4.74 -22.27 5.65
C THR A 900 5.76 -21.26 5.12
N LYS A 901 5.33 -20.02 4.89
CA LYS A 901 6.13 -18.89 4.43
C LYS A 901 6.33 -17.85 5.54
N LEU A 902 5.99 -18.15 6.78
CA LEU A 902 6.17 -17.21 7.88
C LEU A 902 7.67 -17.00 8.16
N ARG A 903 8.11 -15.74 8.22
CA ARG A 903 9.49 -15.38 8.56
C ARG A 903 9.56 -14.01 9.24
N HIS A 904 10.51 -13.85 10.15
CA HIS A 904 10.85 -12.55 10.73
C HIS A 904 11.59 -11.68 9.70
N ALA A 905 11.23 -10.40 9.64
CA ALA A 905 11.84 -9.38 8.79
C ALA A 905 13.14 -8.82 9.39
N GLY A 906 13.28 -8.88 10.72
CA GLY A 906 14.50 -8.47 11.41
C GLY A 906 14.51 -7.04 11.93
N THR A 907 13.37 -6.37 11.96
CA THR A 907 13.22 -4.98 12.37
C THR A 907 12.24 -4.86 13.52
N MET A 908 12.52 -3.97 14.47
CA MET A 908 11.61 -3.58 15.54
C MET A 908 11.45 -2.06 15.47
N GLU A 909 10.30 -1.64 14.95
CA GLU A 909 9.96 -0.22 14.80
C GLU A 909 9.72 0.42 16.18
N SER A 910 9.97 1.73 16.34
CA SER A 910 9.85 2.39 17.65
C SER A 910 8.43 2.31 18.24
N PHE A 911 7.41 2.37 17.38
CA PHE A 911 6.01 2.25 17.75
C PHE A 911 5.60 0.90 18.33
N TRP A 912 6.45 -0.14 18.23
CA TRP A 912 6.18 -1.40 18.92
C TRP A 912 6.00 -1.18 20.43
N ILE A 913 6.93 -0.44 21.04
CA ILE A 913 6.85 -0.08 22.46
C ILE A 913 5.87 1.08 22.62
N ALA A 914 6.02 2.13 21.81
CA ALA A 914 5.29 3.39 21.99
C ALA A 914 3.78 3.26 21.84
N GLU A 915 3.32 2.38 20.96
CA GLU A 915 1.91 2.29 20.59
C GLU A 915 1.35 0.90 20.83
N THR A 916 1.89 -0.13 20.19
CA THR A 916 1.26 -1.46 20.18
C THR A 916 1.22 -2.05 21.58
N LEU A 917 2.35 -2.09 22.28
CA LEU A 917 2.40 -2.53 23.67
C LEU A 917 1.64 -1.59 24.61
N LYS A 918 1.67 -0.27 24.36
CA LYS A 918 0.90 0.72 25.13
C LYS A 918 -0.60 0.46 25.05
N TYR A 919 -1.18 0.29 23.86
CA TYR A 919 -2.61 0.02 23.70
C TYR A 919 -3.02 -1.34 24.26
N PHE A 920 -2.20 -2.38 24.10
CA PHE A 920 -2.44 -3.65 24.80
C PHE A 920 -2.46 -3.45 26.31
N TYR A 921 -1.51 -2.69 26.87
CA TYR A 921 -1.48 -2.40 28.30
C TYR A 921 -2.70 -1.58 28.75
N LEU A 922 -3.04 -0.50 28.03
CA LEU A 922 -4.17 0.38 28.36
C LEU A 922 -5.53 -0.30 28.25
N LEU A 923 -5.65 -1.35 27.42
CA LEU A 923 -6.85 -2.19 27.33
C LEU A 923 -7.14 -2.94 28.64
N PHE A 924 -6.10 -3.27 29.42
CA PHE A 924 -6.22 -3.99 30.69
C PHE A 924 -5.83 -3.13 31.91
N SER A 925 -5.43 -1.88 31.72
CA SER A 925 -5.14 -0.97 32.84
C SER A 925 -6.43 -0.55 33.55
N GLU A 926 -6.28 0.03 34.75
CA GLU A 926 -7.43 0.60 35.45
C GLU A 926 -8.06 1.76 34.63
N PRO A 927 -9.39 1.98 34.73
CA PRO A 927 -10.08 2.97 33.90
C PRO A 927 -9.61 4.43 34.07
N ASP A 928 -8.97 4.78 35.18
CA ASP A 928 -8.43 6.10 35.46
C ASP A 928 -7.04 6.33 34.83
N VAL A 929 -6.31 5.26 34.49
CA VAL A 929 -5.04 5.35 33.76
C VAL A 929 -5.32 5.80 32.33
N VAL A 930 -4.89 7.02 32.00
CA VAL A 930 -5.10 7.68 30.69
C VAL A 930 -6.60 7.66 30.31
N SER A 931 -7.45 8.12 31.22
CA SER A 931 -8.89 8.33 30.97
C SER A 931 -9.12 9.20 29.73
N LEU A 932 -10.04 8.78 28.85
CA LEU A 932 -10.41 9.56 27.65
C LEU A 932 -11.03 10.93 27.99
N ASP A 933 -11.49 11.13 29.23
CA ASP A 933 -12.02 12.42 29.69
C ASP A 933 -10.92 13.43 30.08
N ASP A 934 -9.74 12.93 30.43
CA ASP A 934 -8.61 13.75 30.91
C ASP A 934 -7.48 13.87 29.89
N TRP A 935 -7.40 12.93 28.94
CA TRP A 935 -6.30 12.78 28.01
C TRP A 935 -6.78 12.68 26.56
N VAL A 936 -5.93 13.10 25.64
CA VAL A 936 -6.07 12.87 24.20
C VAL A 936 -4.71 12.44 23.65
N LEU A 937 -4.67 11.33 22.94
CA LEU A 937 -3.42 10.76 22.43
C LEU A 937 -3.14 11.35 21.04
N ASN A 938 -1.88 11.69 20.74
CA ASN A 938 -1.47 12.03 19.37
C ASN A 938 -1.50 10.77 18.46
N THR A 939 -1.02 10.86 17.21
CA THR A 939 -1.04 9.74 16.25
C THR A 939 -0.02 8.65 16.55
N GLU A 940 0.92 8.88 17.48
CA GLU A 940 1.95 7.93 17.93
C GLU A 940 1.65 7.47 19.38
N ALA A 941 0.37 7.41 19.72
CA ALA A 941 -0.16 7.04 21.03
C ALA A 941 0.38 7.84 22.24
N HIS A 942 0.92 9.05 22.04
CA HIS A 942 1.44 9.89 23.12
C HIS A 942 0.33 10.71 23.79
N PRO A 943 -0.02 10.47 25.08
CA PRO A 943 -1.13 11.15 25.73
C PRO A 943 -0.77 12.58 26.15
N PHE A 944 -1.53 13.55 25.64
CA PHE A 944 -1.51 14.93 26.11
C PHE A 944 -2.66 15.21 27.06
N ARG A 945 -2.37 15.98 28.10
CA ARG A 945 -3.39 16.35 29.08
C ARG A 945 -4.34 17.40 28.50
N ARG A 946 -5.63 17.09 28.52
CA ARG A 946 -6.70 18.00 28.10
C ARG A 946 -6.81 19.20 29.05
N PRO A 947 -7.26 20.37 28.58
CA PRO A 947 -7.55 21.50 29.45
C PRO A 947 -8.76 21.18 30.34
N SER A 948 -8.63 21.47 31.64
CA SER A 948 -9.63 21.23 32.69
C SER A 948 -10.42 22.48 33.07
#